data_AF-A0A3M1D0R3-F1
#
_entry.id   AF-A0A3M1D0R3-F1
#
_cell.length_a   1.000
_cell.length_b   1.000
_cell.length_c   1.000
_cell.angle_alpha   90.00
_cell.angle_beta   90.00
_cell.angle_gamma   90.00
#
_symmetry.space_group_name_H-M   'P 1'
#
loop_
_entity.id
_entity.type
_entity.pdbx_description
1 polymer ?
#
loop_
_entity_poly.entity_id
_entity_poly.type
_entity_poly.pdbx_seq_one_letter_code
_entity_poly.pdbx_strand_id
1 'polypeptide(L)'
;GELSALATLSALDGGPPLIAAATSEDHPSPAIFPTPPFTGGRAGVALVRWVDGGQQELTRMPAPGVGASSAPQPISLSVTDLDGDGLDDIVVGIEQRHGGRLDCSTWVLRRTSETRFAQTVLGGIAADSVTEADGDPRPELVGHDRHRAVWIAGLTDQGALPAEPRPLPPAPLEDSRAAAWRGAWSISQLDLHDEASRAFEALARSAGSADVRRAGLLEAAREADQDADPDRAAALALEAGGSDALALALDSLLLAGDLDRASRAATALAATDPTAAPVADALASHAEQPWNEPTAGDLLAATTSLDEPLLFRVEPGRGLRLDTLRGNRPAAGFALERTDAIVELALGIDVERTEWASGQRIEIADSSGQVIASVQLSAQGGGGLLERRISCKLSDGLIRRHTRRVLDVSTEPTRHRVSIVLAPAAGTATCRVDALTPDGPKLLNLAHGPLAALDGALSLQLASTTYHDTPWWASTVLHDLRLRGARLVPQRAEGLLTGHRALAAGAAEDAARAYAAADDTPEARGWQALALAVAGDPTAAAALRDALSTRDLVDWHADSPPDPLQRRLADLARARPELLGPVLRDVLGTDAWAALRLRDAEHRADRNTRDDNGVVAVTSEALLLGETARGLPFDTERALRSLRAAALTHLGRSGEARADAAWIAAAEAAAGAGVGPARR
;
A
#
# COMPACT_ATOMS: atom_id res chain seq x y z
N GLY A 1 0.57 -17.51 -11.39
CA GLY A 1 1.86 -16.92 -11.74
C GLY A 1 1.98 -16.92 -13.24
N GLU A 2 2.43 -15.80 -13.77
CA GLU A 2 2.89 -15.68 -15.14
C GLU A 2 4.20 -16.46 -15.31
N LEU A 3 4.39 -17.11 -16.45
CA LEU A 3 5.64 -17.77 -16.79
C LEU A 3 6.63 -16.72 -17.30
N SER A 4 7.71 -16.48 -16.56
CA SER A 4 8.67 -15.43 -16.88
C SER A 4 9.89 -15.97 -17.64
N ALA A 5 10.34 -17.18 -17.31
CA ALA A 5 11.48 -17.82 -17.98
C ALA A 5 11.44 -19.35 -17.91
N LEU A 6 12.10 -20.00 -18.86
CA LEU A 6 12.21 -21.46 -18.96
C LEU A 6 13.66 -21.87 -19.27
N ALA A 7 14.12 -22.97 -18.68
CA ALA A 7 15.31 -23.68 -19.15
C ALA A 7 15.19 -25.18 -18.91
N THR A 8 16.09 -25.94 -19.54
CA THR A 8 16.13 -27.40 -19.44
C THR A 8 17.28 -27.85 -18.55
N LEU A 9 17.06 -28.92 -17.79
CA LEU A 9 18.07 -29.61 -16.99
C LEU A 9 18.16 -31.07 -17.43
N SER A 10 19.36 -31.62 -17.30
CA SER A 10 19.65 -33.04 -17.49
C SER A 10 18.93 -33.88 -16.44
N ALA A 11 18.31 -34.98 -16.85
CA ALA A 11 17.74 -35.94 -15.90
C ALA A 11 18.83 -36.89 -15.37
N LEU A 12 18.86 -37.15 -14.06
CA LEU A 12 19.90 -37.99 -13.45
C LEU A 12 19.74 -39.47 -13.82
N ASP A 13 18.53 -39.89 -14.20
CA ASP A 13 18.21 -41.24 -14.65
C ASP A 13 18.45 -41.46 -16.16
N GLY A 14 18.95 -40.44 -16.88
CA GLY A 14 19.08 -40.47 -18.34
C GLY A 14 17.74 -40.41 -19.08
N GLY A 15 16.65 -40.11 -18.38
CA GLY A 15 15.32 -39.90 -18.95
C GLY A 15 15.16 -38.58 -19.70
N PRO A 16 13.93 -38.21 -20.08
CA PRO A 16 13.64 -36.93 -20.71
C PRO A 16 14.12 -35.75 -19.84
N PRO A 17 14.61 -34.66 -20.45
CA PRO A 17 15.09 -33.51 -19.71
C PRO A 17 13.98 -32.93 -18.84
N LEU A 18 14.38 -32.38 -17.70
CA LEU A 18 13.49 -31.61 -16.84
C LEU A 18 13.40 -30.18 -17.36
N ILE A 19 12.29 -29.50 -17.06
CA ILE A 19 12.06 -28.10 -17.39
C ILE A 19 11.96 -27.32 -16.09
N ALA A 20 12.86 -26.37 -15.86
CA ALA A 20 12.70 -25.34 -14.85
C ALA A 20 11.90 -24.18 -15.42
N ALA A 21 10.83 -23.82 -14.73
CA ALA A 21 9.93 -22.73 -15.08
C ALA A 21 9.92 -21.70 -13.96
N ALA A 22 10.57 -20.57 -14.19
CA ALA A 22 10.45 -19.43 -13.29
C ALA A 22 9.10 -18.75 -13.51
N THR A 23 8.36 -18.60 -12.41
CA THR A 23 7.06 -17.96 -12.38
C THR A 23 7.11 -16.73 -11.48
N SER A 24 6.58 -15.61 -11.94
CA SER A 24 6.37 -14.42 -11.10
C SER A 24 5.05 -14.53 -10.33
N GLU A 25 4.85 -13.62 -9.37
CA GLU A 25 3.56 -13.49 -8.66
C GLU A 25 2.57 -12.57 -9.38
N ASP A 26 2.93 -12.11 -10.59
CA ASP A 26 2.07 -11.23 -11.37
C ASP A 26 0.77 -11.99 -11.76
N HIS A 27 -0.32 -11.23 -11.67
CA HIS A 27 -1.61 -11.68 -11.16
C HIS A 27 -2.35 -12.71 -12.03
N PRO A 28 -3.00 -13.71 -11.42
CA PRO A 28 -4.34 -14.10 -11.83
C PRO A 28 -5.36 -13.12 -11.22
N SER A 29 -6.26 -12.55 -12.03
CA SER A 29 -7.33 -11.68 -11.53
C SER A 29 -8.35 -12.48 -10.71
N PRO A 30 -8.81 -11.98 -9.54
CA PRO A 30 -9.88 -12.63 -8.76
C PRO A 30 -11.21 -12.73 -9.51
N ALA A 31 -11.38 -11.92 -10.56
CA ALA A 31 -12.52 -12.03 -11.47
C ALA A 31 -12.37 -13.22 -12.45
N ILE A 32 -11.14 -13.61 -12.82
CA ILE A 32 -10.83 -14.74 -13.72
C ILE A 32 -10.86 -16.06 -12.96
N PHE A 33 -10.27 -16.08 -11.77
CA PHE A 33 -10.08 -17.28 -10.97
C PHE A 33 -10.90 -17.16 -9.68
N PRO A 34 -12.25 -17.23 -9.76
CA PRO A 34 -13.15 -16.93 -8.64
C PRO A 34 -13.09 -17.96 -7.50
N THR A 35 -12.33 -19.04 -7.67
CA THR A 35 -12.14 -20.06 -6.64
C THR A 35 -10.79 -19.81 -5.96
N PRO A 36 -10.76 -19.61 -4.63
CA PRO A 36 -9.52 -19.47 -3.89
C PRO A 36 -8.52 -20.62 -4.15
N PRO A 37 -7.21 -20.35 -4.12
CA PRO A 37 -6.60 -19.03 -3.95
C PRO A 37 -6.62 -18.22 -5.26
N PHE A 38 -7.21 -17.02 -5.21
CA PHE A 38 -7.37 -16.08 -6.34
C PHE A 38 -6.06 -15.56 -6.95
N THR A 39 -4.93 -16.03 -6.45
CA THR A 39 -3.63 -15.39 -6.57
C THR A 39 -2.57 -16.34 -7.13
N GLY A 40 -2.96 -17.52 -7.64
CA GLY A 40 -2.05 -18.50 -8.23
C GLY A 40 -1.08 -19.09 -7.20
N GLY A 41 -0.18 -19.98 -7.64
CA GLY A 41 0.93 -20.42 -6.80
C GLY A 41 1.93 -19.29 -6.52
N ARG A 42 2.66 -19.40 -5.40
CA ARG A 42 3.78 -18.49 -5.07
C ARG A 42 4.79 -18.41 -6.21
N ALA A 43 5.42 -17.24 -6.38
CA ALA A 43 6.57 -17.12 -7.28
C ALA A 43 7.64 -18.12 -6.87
N GLY A 44 8.45 -18.48 -7.86
CA GLY A 44 9.47 -19.48 -7.67
C GLY A 44 9.73 -20.24 -8.95
N VAL A 45 10.51 -21.30 -8.82
CA VAL A 45 10.87 -22.18 -9.92
C VAL A 45 10.10 -23.48 -9.76
N ALA A 46 9.23 -23.78 -10.71
CA ALA A 46 8.60 -25.09 -10.83
C ALA A 46 9.50 -25.99 -11.68
N LEU A 47 9.73 -27.22 -11.21
CA LEU A 47 10.42 -28.25 -11.97
C LEU A 47 9.38 -29.18 -12.56
N VAL A 48 9.32 -29.25 -13.88
CA VAL A 48 8.29 -29.97 -14.62
C VAL A 48 8.94 -31.05 -15.48
N ARG A 49 8.30 -32.20 -15.57
CA ARG A 49 8.64 -33.28 -16.51
C ARG A 49 7.50 -33.44 -17.51
N TRP A 50 7.86 -33.62 -18.78
CA TRP A 50 6.89 -33.97 -19.81
C TRP A 50 6.69 -35.48 -19.85
N VAL A 51 5.48 -35.96 -19.55
CA VAL A 51 5.14 -37.39 -19.50
C VAL A 51 3.83 -37.60 -20.26
N ASP A 52 3.83 -38.52 -21.23
CA ASP A 52 2.63 -38.95 -21.98
C ASP A 52 1.78 -37.81 -22.59
N GLY A 53 2.44 -36.74 -23.07
CA GLY A 53 1.76 -35.58 -23.65
C GLY A 53 1.22 -34.57 -22.62
N GLY A 54 1.46 -34.80 -21.34
CA GLY A 54 1.12 -33.92 -20.23
C GLY A 54 2.32 -33.36 -19.47
N GLN A 55 2.06 -32.32 -18.68
CA GLN A 55 3.03 -31.74 -17.75
C GLN A 55 2.82 -32.31 -16.35
N GLN A 56 3.89 -32.80 -15.74
CA GLN A 56 3.91 -33.21 -14.34
C GLN A 56 4.85 -32.30 -13.54
N GLU A 57 4.32 -31.51 -12.60
CA GLU A 57 5.14 -30.77 -11.65
C GLU A 57 5.77 -31.77 -10.66
N LEU A 58 7.10 -31.86 -10.67
CA LEU A 58 7.87 -32.73 -9.77
C LEU A 58 8.13 -32.06 -8.41
N THR A 59 8.45 -30.77 -8.45
CA THR A 59 8.70 -29.95 -7.26
C THR A 59 8.54 -28.48 -7.58
N ARG A 60 8.36 -27.66 -6.55
CA ARG A 60 8.32 -26.21 -6.64
C ARG A 60 9.22 -25.61 -5.57
N MET A 61 10.16 -24.80 -6.01
CA MET A 61 11.09 -24.05 -5.17
C MET A 61 10.51 -22.64 -5.03
N PRO A 62 9.91 -22.28 -3.89
CA PRO A 62 9.34 -20.95 -3.73
C PRO A 62 10.45 -19.91 -3.78
N ALA A 63 10.09 -18.71 -4.23
CA ALA A 63 10.89 -17.53 -4.03
C ALA A 63 11.27 -17.42 -2.54
N PRO A 64 12.55 -17.15 -2.20
CA PRO A 64 12.92 -16.78 -0.86
C PRO A 64 12.15 -15.51 -0.53
N GLY A 65 11.51 -15.49 0.64
CA GLY A 65 10.61 -14.43 1.05
C GLY A 65 11.35 -13.14 1.37
N VAL A 66 11.87 -12.44 0.37
CA VAL A 66 12.16 -11.01 0.45
C VAL A 66 10.77 -10.34 0.51
N GLY A 67 10.43 -9.67 1.62
CA GLY A 67 9.05 -9.32 1.99
C GLY A 67 8.15 -8.85 0.82
N ALA A 68 6.87 -9.22 0.81
CA ALA A 68 5.99 -9.25 -0.38
C ALA A 68 5.52 -7.88 -0.90
N SER A 69 6.36 -6.87 -0.73
CA SER A 69 6.20 -5.52 -1.24
C SER A 69 6.41 -5.37 -2.75
N SER A 70 7.00 -6.37 -3.39
CA SER A 70 7.07 -6.54 -4.85
C SER A 70 7.34 -8.02 -5.12
N ALA A 71 6.49 -8.64 -5.93
CA ALA A 71 6.76 -9.97 -6.45
C ALA A 71 8.18 -9.99 -7.05
N PRO A 72 9.05 -10.95 -6.70
CA PRO A 72 10.28 -11.14 -7.46
C PRO A 72 9.87 -11.37 -8.92
N GLN A 73 10.39 -10.54 -9.82
CA GLN A 73 10.22 -10.71 -11.25
C GLN A 73 11.48 -11.43 -11.77
N PRO A 74 11.38 -12.73 -12.09
CA PRO A 74 12.48 -13.42 -12.74
C PRO A 74 12.70 -12.77 -14.11
N ILE A 75 13.86 -12.18 -14.31
CA ILE A 75 14.26 -11.57 -15.59
C ILE A 75 15.07 -12.52 -16.44
N SER A 76 15.68 -13.53 -15.82
CA SER A 76 16.48 -14.55 -16.47
C SER A 76 16.37 -15.87 -15.73
N LEU A 77 16.61 -16.96 -16.44
CA LEU A 77 16.82 -18.27 -15.85
C LEU A 77 17.92 -18.98 -16.66
N SER A 78 19.00 -19.34 -15.98
CA SER A 78 20.13 -20.07 -16.55
C SER A 78 20.30 -21.41 -15.84
N VAL A 79 20.80 -22.41 -16.56
CA VAL A 79 21.10 -23.73 -16.01
C VAL A 79 22.54 -24.09 -16.37
N THR A 80 23.33 -24.46 -15.37
CA THR A 80 24.75 -24.81 -15.53
C THR A 80 25.31 -25.44 -14.26
N ASP A 81 26.45 -26.11 -14.33
CA ASP A 81 27.18 -26.66 -13.18
C ASP A 81 28.07 -25.55 -12.58
N LEU A 82 27.61 -24.90 -11.50
CA LEU A 82 28.31 -23.74 -10.92
C LEU A 82 29.46 -24.14 -10.01
N ASP A 83 29.37 -25.29 -9.33
CA ASP A 83 30.37 -25.72 -8.35
C ASP A 83 31.31 -26.83 -8.86
N GLY A 84 31.04 -27.36 -10.06
CA GLY A 84 31.87 -28.34 -10.76
C GLY A 84 31.61 -29.77 -10.30
N ASP A 85 30.45 -30.07 -9.73
CA ASP A 85 30.10 -31.40 -9.24
C ASP A 85 29.47 -32.32 -10.31
N GLY A 86 29.26 -31.78 -11.52
CA GLY A 86 28.67 -32.45 -12.67
C GLY A 86 27.14 -32.44 -12.68
N LEU A 87 26.48 -31.74 -11.75
CA LEU A 87 25.04 -31.58 -11.70
C LEU A 87 24.63 -30.18 -12.17
N ASP A 88 23.50 -30.13 -12.89
CA ASP A 88 22.92 -28.86 -13.32
C ASP A 88 22.31 -28.07 -12.15
N ASP A 89 22.81 -26.87 -11.90
CA ASP A 89 22.23 -25.88 -10.99
C ASP A 89 21.33 -24.90 -11.74
N ILE A 90 20.47 -24.18 -11.01
CA ILE A 90 19.60 -23.15 -11.58
C ILE A 90 19.99 -21.79 -11.02
N VAL A 91 20.25 -20.84 -11.90
CA VAL A 91 20.46 -19.42 -11.57
C VAL A 91 19.26 -18.63 -12.06
N VAL A 92 18.66 -17.85 -11.16
CA VAL A 92 17.54 -16.97 -11.48
C VAL A 92 17.93 -15.54 -11.17
N GLY A 93 18.01 -14.70 -12.21
CA GLY A 93 18.16 -13.26 -12.03
C GLY A 93 16.82 -12.63 -11.72
N ILE A 94 16.78 -11.77 -10.70
CA ILE A 94 15.56 -11.15 -10.22
C ILE A 94 15.71 -9.65 -10.08
N GLU A 95 14.75 -8.97 -10.68
CA GLU A 95 14.49 -7.57 -10.43
C GLU A 95 13.27 -7.44 -9.52
N GLN A 96 13.37 -6.52 -8.57
CA GLN A 96 12.27 -6.09 -7.72
C GLN A 96 12.19 -4.58 -7.74
N ARG A 97 11.03 -4.02 -8.11
CA ARG A 97 10.82 -2.57 -8.04
C ARG A 97 10.13 -2.22 -6.74
N HIS A 98 10.87 -1.57 -5.84
CA HIS A 98 10.37 -1.11 -4.57
C HIS A 98 10.37 0.42 -4.49
N GLY A 99 9.19 1.03 -4.60
CA GLY A 99 9.06 2.48 -4.41
C GLY A 99 9.87 3.31 -5.41
N GLY A 100 9.99 2.84 -6.66
CA GLY A 100 10.78 3.48 -7.71
C GLY A 100 12.28 3.11 -7.69
N ARG A 101 12.77 2.47 -6.63
CA ARG A 101 14.10 1.88 -6.57
C ARG A 101 14.07 0.46 -7.14
N LEU A 102 15.09 0.12 -7.91
CA LEU A 102 15.34 -1.25 -8.37
C LEU A 102 16.20 -1.94 -7.32
N ASP A 103 15.73 -3.06 -6.78
CA ASP A 103 16.52 -3.98 -5.99
C ASP A 103 16.80 -5.22 -6.85
N CYS A 104 18.07 -5.59 -6.89
CA CYS A 104 18.56 -6.68 -7.72
C CYS A 104 18.97 -7.84 -6.82
N SER A 105 18.61 -9.07 -7.20
CA SER A 105 19.08 -10.27 -6.51
C SER A 105 19.23 -11.44 -7.47
N THR A 106 20.04 -12.41 -7.08
CA THR A 106 20.23 -13.66 -7.81
C THR A 106 19.91 -14.83 -6.89
N TRP A 107 19.07 -15.75 -7.34
CA TRP A 107 18.89 -17.03 -6.66
C TRP A 107 19.76 -18.08 -7.32
N VAL A 108 20.51 -18.78 -6.50
CA VAL A 108 21.27 -19.96 -6.90
C VAL A 108 20.60 -21.16 -6.23
N LEU A 109 20.01 -22.03 -7.04
CA LEU A 109 19.41 -23.29 -6.61
C LEU A 109 20.40 -24.39 -7.00
N ARG A 110 21.24 -24.77 -6.05
CA ARG A 110 22.21 -25.84 -6.25
C ARG A 110 21.53 -27.19 -6.16
N ARG A 111 21.70 -28.06 -7.15
CA ARG A 111 21.06 -29.36 -7.18
C ARG A 111 21.74 -30.33 -6.21
N THR A 112 20.93 -31.07 -5.46
CA THR A 112 21.41 -32.09 -4.49
C THR A 112 20.83 -33.48 -4.76
N SER A 113 19.73 -33.54 -5.51
CA SER A 113 19.16 -34.77 -6.07
C SER A 113 18.27 -34.42 -7.26
N GLU A 114 17.61 -35.43 -7.86
CA GLU A 114 16.73 -35.24 -9.02
C GLU A 114 15.72 -34.10 -8.82
N THR A 115 15.16 -33.96 -7.61
CA THR A 115 14.09 -33.01 -7.26
C THR A 115 14.39 -32.12 -6.05
N ARG A 116 15.63 -32.14 -5.52
CA ARG A 116 16.00 -31.35 -4.34
C ARG A 116 17.11 -30.37 -4.66
N PHE A 117 16.93 -29.14 -4.21
CA PHE A 117 17.86 -28.04 -4.41
C PHE A 117 18.16 -27.34 -3.07
N ALA A 118 19.41 -26.99 -2.85
CA ALA A 118 19.82 -26.07 -1.80
C ALA A 118 19.78 -24.63 -2.35
N GLN A 119 19.15 -23.72 -1.64
CA GLN A 119 18.92 -22.36 -2.12
C GLN A 119 19.86 -21.36 -1.44
N THR A 120 20.49 -20.52 -2.25
CA THR A 120 21.30 -19.37 -1.83
C THR A 120 20.80 -18.11 -2.54
N VAL A 121 20.82 -16.97 -1.84
CA VAL A 121 20.42 -15.67 -2.39
C VAL A 121 21.62 -14.73 -2.35
N LEU A 122 21.95 -14.15 -3.50
CA LEU A 122 22.95 -13.09 -3.63
C LEU A 122 22.22 -11.76 -3.79
N GLY A 123 22.34 -10.87 -2.79
CA GLY A 123 21.74 -9.54 -2.84
C GLY A 123 22.58 -8.54 -3.63
N GLY A 124 21.93 -7.56 -4.27
CA GLY A 124 22.59 -6.44 -4.93
C GLY A 124 22.88 -6.64 -6.43
N ILE A 125 22.83 -7.86 -6.93
CA ILE A 125 23.12 -8.21 -8.34
C ILE A 125 22.03 -9.13 -8.88
N ALA A 126 21.47 -8.81 -10.04
CA ALA A 126 20.53 -9.64 -10.78
C ALA A 126 21.28 -10.29 -11.94
N ALA A 127 21.34 -11.62 -11.94
CA ALA A 127 22.00 -12.38 -13.00
C ALA A 127 21.32 -12.14 -14.35
N ASP A 128 22.10 -11.84 -15.37
CA ASP A 128 21.63 -11.79 -16.76
C ASP A 128 21.97 -13.11 -17.46
N SER A 129 23.16 -13.64 -17.17
CA SER A 129 23.67 -14.87 -17.75
C SER A 129 24.73 -15.52 -16.85
N VAL A 130 25.13 -16.73 -17.22
CA VAL A 130 26.25 -17.45 -16.62
C VAL A 130 27.18 -17.87 -17.76
N THR A 131 28.47 -17.57 -17.67
CA THR A 131 29.46 -17.87 -18.73
C THR A 131 30.84 -18.07 -18.14
N GLU A 132 31.61 -18.97 -18.73
CA GLU A 132 33.05 -19.10 -18.46
C GLU A 132 33.80 -17.86 -19.00
N ALA A 133 34.62 -17.23 -18.15
CA ALA A 133 35.26 -15.95 -18.41
C ALA A 133 36.75 -15.90 -18.06
N ASP A 134 37.30 -16.79 -17.22
CA ASP A 134 38.68 -16.72 -16.72
C ASP A 134 39.59 -17.91 -17.07
N GLY A 135 39.06 -18.88 -17.82
CA GLY A 135 39.74 -20.06 -18.34
C GLY A 135 39.65 -21.29 -17.44
N ASP A 136 38.90 -21.23 -16.33
CA ASP A 136 38.60 -22.38 -15.49
C ASP A 136 37.29 -23.10 -15.91
N PRO A 137 37.02 -24.32 -15.44
CA PRO A 137 35.83 -25.07 -15.86
C PRO A 137 34.53 -24.59 -15.18
N ARG A 138 34.60 -23.64 -14.24
CA ARG A 138 33.47 -23.09 -13.49
C ARG A 138 33.01 -21.81 -14.16
N PRO A 139 31.72 -21.68 -14.47
CA PRO A 139 31.25 -20.47 -15.12
C PRO A 139 31.01 -19.34 -14.12
N GLU A 140 31.34 -18.12 -14.52
CA GLU A 140 31.08 -16.90 -13.78
C GLU A 140 29.67 -16.38 -13.95
N LEU A 141 29.18 -15.75 -12.89
CA LEU A 141 27.91 -15.06 -12.88
C LEU A 141 28.08 -13.67 -13.50
N VAL A 142 27.39 -13.40 -14.60
CA VAL A 142 27.30 -12.06 -15.19
C VAL A 142 25.94 -11.48 -14.84
N GLY A 143 25.91 -10.30 -14.24
CA GLY A 143 24.67 -9.64 -13.88
C GLY A 143 24.83 -8.14 -13.74
N HIS A 144 23.78 -7.49 -13.26
CA HIS A 144 23.81 -6.05 -13.03
C HIS A 144 23.23 -5.67 -11.67
N ASP A 145 23.71 -4.55 -11.14
CA ASP A 145 23.18 -3.97 -9.90
C ASP A 145 22.02 -3.00 -10.13
N ARG A 146 21.53 -2.38 -9.05
CA ARG A 146 20.47 -1.37 -9.08
C ARG A 146 20.76 -0.14 -9.96
N HIS A 147 22.02 0.13 -10.25
CA HIS A 147 22.48 1.22 -11.11
C HIS A 147 22.74 0.76 -12.55
N ARG A 148 22.39 -0.50 -12.88
CA ARG A 148 22.68 -1.15 -14.16
C ARG A 148 24.17 -1.26 -14.44
N ALA A 149 25.03 -1.17 -13.43
CA ALA A 149 26.44 -1.50 -13.58
C ALA A 149 26.58 -3.00 -13.75
N VAL A 150 27.39 -3.44 -14.71
CA VAL A 150 27.63 -4.86 -14.98
C VAL A 150 28.67 -5.38 -14.00
N TRP A 151 28.36 -6.52 -13.40
CA TRP A 151 29.21 -7.26 -12.46
C TRP A 151 29.51 -8.64 -13.04
N ILE A 152 30.73 -9.10 -12.81
CA ILE A 152 31.14 -10.48 -13.06
C ILE A 152 31.63 -11.04 -11.73
N ALA A 153 30.93 -12.02 -11.18
CA ALA A 153 31.28 -12.66 -9.93
C ALA A 153 31.86 -14.06 -10.19
N GLY A 154 32.92 -14.41 -9.47
CA GLY A 154 33.68 -15.65 -9.67
C GLY A 154 35.05 -15.46 -10.29
N LEU A 155 35.42 -14.23 -10.69
CA LEU A 155 36.75 -13.94 -11.24
C LEU A 155 37.85 -14.14 -10.17
N THR A 156 38.56 -15.26 -10.26
CA THR A 156 39.72 -15.66 -9.43
C THR A 156 39.47 -15.85 -7.92
N ASP A 157 40.18 -16.83 -7.32
CA ASP A 157 40.14 -17.18 -5.88
C ASP A 157 40.75 -16.12 -4.92
N GLN A 158 41.14 -14.92 -5.37
CA GLN A 158 41.87 -13.94 -4.55
C GLN A 158 41.29 -12.51 -4.60
N GLY A 159 40.60 -12.11 -3.53
CA GLY A 159 40.45 -10.68 -3.21
C GLY A 159 39.21 -10.35 -2.38
N ALA A 160 39.39 -10.19 -1.07
CA ALA A 160 38.37 -9.66 -0.17
C ALA A 160 37.86 -8.29 -0.65
N LEU A 161 36.55 -8.06 -0.47
CA LEU A 161 35.87 -6.81 -0.75
C LEU A 161 36.64 -5.61 -0.14
N PRO A 162 36.69 -4.45 -0.81
CA PRO A 162 37.30 -3.25 -0.26
C PRO A 162 36.55 -2.83 1.02
N ALA A 163 37.21 -2.94 2.17
CA ALA A 163 36.66 -2.50 3.45
C ALA A 163 36.72 -0.97 3.53
N GLU A 164 35.62 -0.34 3.94
CA GLU A 164 35.62 1.07 4.31
C GLU A 164 36.61 1.36 5.46
N PRO A 165 37.14 2.59 5.56
CA PRO A 165 38.10 2.96 6.60
C PRO A 165 37.50 2.74 7.99
N ARG A 166 38.17 1.93 8.82
CA ARG A 166 37.75 1.66 10.21
C ARG A 166 37.97 2.91 11.09
N PRO A 167 36.98 3.36 11.88
CA PRO A 167 37.20 4.39 12.88
C PRO A 167 38.14 3.87 13.96
N LEU A 168 39.11 4.70 14.33
CA LEU A 168 40.05 4.41 15.41
C LEU A 168 39.39 4.71 16.76
N PRO A 169 39.67 3.92 17.81
CA PRO A 169 39.17 4.19 19.15
C PRO A 169 39.71 5.54 19.69
N PRO A 170 38.96 6.21 20.58
CA PRO A 170 39.41 7.45 21.21
C PRO A 170 40.54 7.16 22.19
N ALA A 171 41.74 7.66 21.87
CA ALA A 171 42.98 7.50 22.64
C ALA A 171 43.53 6.05 22.66
N PRO A 172 44.80 5.82 23.09
CA PRO A 172 45.34 4.48 23.12
C PRO A 172 44.62 3.66 24.21
N LEU A 173 43.69 2.82 23.77
CA LEU A 173 43.13 1.73 24.57
C LEU A 173 44.21 0.68 24.82
N GLU A 174 44.14 -0.01 25.97
CA GLU A 174 44.85 -1.27 26.15
C GLU A 174 44.51 -2.25 25.00
N ASP A 175 45.47 -3.06 24.56
CA ASP A 175 45.33 -3.91 23.37
C ASP A 175 44.06 -4.78 23.37
N SER A 176 43.67 -5.29 24.54
CA SER A 176 42.46 -6.09 24.71
C SER A 176 41.19 -5.29 24.46
N ARG A 177 41.11 -4.05 24.95
CA ARG A 177 39.98 -3.13 24.71
C ARG A 177 39.97 -2.61 23.28
N ALA A 178 41.14 -2.34 22.70
CA ALA A 178 41.27 -2.00 21.29
C ALA A 178 40.78 -3.14 20.39
N ALA A 179 41.07 -4.39 20.74
CA ALA A 179 40.56 -5.57 20.05
C ALA A 179 39.04 -5.70 20.20
N ALA A 180 38.48 -5.49 21.39
CA ALA A 180 37.04 -5.51 21.63
C ALA A 180 36.30 -4.42 20.83
N TRP A 181 36.84 -3.19 20.80
CA TRP A 181 36.29 -2.09 19.99
C TRP A 181 36.25 -2.44 18.50
N ARG A 182 37.36 -2.98 17.96
CA ARG A 182 37.42 -3.46 16.57
C ARG A 182 36.43 -4.60 16.31
N GLY A 183 36.25 -5.50 17.28
CA GLY A 183 35.27 -6.58 17.21
C GLY A 183 33.84 -6.06 17.09
N ALA A 184 33.44 -5.12 17.95
CA ALA A 184 32.13 -4.47 17.88
C ALA A 184 31.90 -3.77 16.53
N TRP A 185 32.92 -3.05 16.04
CA TRP A 185 32.85 -2.43 14.71
C TRP A 185 32.70 -3.46 13.58
N SER A 186 33.44 -4.56 13.62
CA SER A 186 33.32 -5.63 12.63
C SER A 186 31.93 -6.29 12.64
N ILE A 187 31.26 -6.34 13.79
CA ILE A 187 29.87 -6.82 13.90
C ILE A 187 28.91 -5.82 13.22
N SER A 188 29.07 -4.51 13.47
CA SER A 188 28.29 -3.44 12.82
C SER A 188 28.39 -3.49 11.29
N GLN A 189 29.59 -3.74 10.75
CA GLN A 189 29.84 -3.87 9.29
C GLN A 189 29.16 -5.10 8.65
N LEU A 190 28.58 -5.99 9.45
CA LEU A 190 27.77 -7.13 8.99
C LEU A 190 26.26 -6.86 9.14
N ASP A 191 25.86 -5.60 9.35
CA ASP A 191 24.50 -5.15 9.65
C ASP A 191 23.88 -5.80 10.91
N LEU A 192 24.73 -6.18 11.88
CA LEU A 192 24.33 -6.75 13.18
C LEU A 192 24.31 -5.68 14.27
N HIS A 193 23.46 -4.66 14.11
CA HIS A 193 23.47 -3.43 14.91
C HIS A 193 23.14 -3.64 16.40
N ASP A 194 22.19 -4.49 16.76
CA ASP A 194 21.87 -4.78 18.17
C ASP A 194 23.05 -5.48 18.89
N GLU A 195 23.71 -6.43 18.25
CA GLU A 195 24.93 -7.07 18.77
C GLU A 195 26.09 -6.08 18.91
N ALA A 196 26.30 -5.23 17.91
CA ALA A 196 27.32 -4.19 17.94
C ALA A 196 27.05 -3.19 19.09
N SER A 197 25.80 -2.75 19.23
CA SER A 197 25.35 -1.87 20.32
C SER A 197 25.64 -2.49 21.69
N ARG A 198 25.23 -3.75 21.91
CA ARG A 198 25.52 -4.50 23.14
C ARG A 198 27.02 -4.63 23.41
N ALA A 199 27.82 -4.86 22.38
CA ALA A 199 29.27 -5.01 22.50
C ALA A 199 29.95 -3.69 22.91
N PHE A 200 29.55 -2.56 22.30
CA PHE A 200 30.04 -1.24 22.69
C PHE A 200 29.60 -0.84 24.10
N GLU A 201 28.35 -1.15 24.48
CA GLU A 201 27.82 -0.90 25.83
C GLU A 201 28.61 -1.69 26.89
N ALA A 202 28.89 -2.98 26.65
CA ALA A 202 29.68 -3.81 27.54
C ALA A 202 31.13 -3.29 27.67
N LEU A 203 31.73 -2.85 26.56
CA LEU A 203 33.05 -2.23 26.56
C LEU A 203 33.04 -0.95 27.39
N ALA A 204 32.05 -0.07 27.21
CA ALA A 204 31.89 1.17 27.95
C ALA A 204 31.75 0.93 29.46
N ARG A 205 30.94 -0.06 29.87
CA ARG A 205 30.75 -0.42 31.28
C ARG A 205 32.00 -1.00 31.96
N SER A 206 32.89 -1.59 31.18
CA SER A 206 34.19 -2.13 31.67
C SER A 206 35.35 -1.12 31.58
N ALA A 207 35.10 0.08 31.04
CA ALA A 207 36.12 1.09 30.86
C ALA A 207 36.45 1.81 32.18
N GLY A 208 37.73 1.92 32.49
CA GLY A 208 38.20 2.69 33.66
C GLY A 208 38.29 4.20 33.42
N SER A 209 38.26 4.63 32.16
CA SER A 209 38.30 6.05 31.77
C SER A 209 36.91 6.57 31.43
N ALA A 210 36.56 7.75 31.94
CA ALA A 210 35.29 8.42 31.64
C ALA A 210 35.14 8.72 30.14
N ASP A 211 36.23 9.09 29.45
CA ASP A 211 36.21 9.39 28.01
C ASP A 211 35.90 8.14 27.18
N VAL A 212 36.51 7.01 27.54
CA VAL A 212 36.26 5.72 26.86
C VAL A 212 34.85 5.23 27.14
N ARG A 213 34.35 5.37 28.38
CA ARG A 213 32.97 5.04 28.71
C ARG A 213 31.98 5.89 27.89
N ARG A 214 32.17 7.21 27.85
CA ARG A 214 31.34 8.12 27.06
C ARG A 214 31.32 7.74 25.59
N ALA A 215 32.49 7.54 24.99
CA ALA A 215 32.58 7.19 23.58
C ALA A 215 31.97 5.82 23.27
N GLY A 216 32.20 4.82 24.11
CA GLY A 216 31.58 3.50 23.94
C GLY A 216 30.05 3.55 24.07
N LEU A 217 29.51 4.32 25.02
CA LEU A 217 28.06 4.53 25.12
C LEU A 217 27.49 5.29 23.91
N LEU A 218 28.23 6.28 23.38
CA LEU A 218 27.81 7.01 22.19
C LEU A 218 27.78 6.13 20.94
N GLU A 219 28.81 5.29 20.71
CA GLU A 219 28.76 4.31 19.60
C GLU A 219 27.65 3.28 19.83
N ALA A 220 27.46 2.79 21.07
CA ALA A 220 26.36 1.88 21.38
C ALA A 220 24.99 2.51 21.07
N ALA A 221 24.83 3.81 21.35
CA ALA A 221 23.61 4.55 21.03
C ALA A 221 23.40 4.69 19.52
N ARG A 222 24.45 4.97 18.74
CA ARG A 222 24.38 5.05 17.27
C ARG A 222 23.99 3.72 16.64
N GLU A 223 24.56 2.61 17.11
CA GLU A 223 24.19 1.27 16.65
C GLU A 223 22.73 0.93 17.03
N ALA A 224 22.28 1.28 18.24
CA ALA A 224 20.88 1.10 18.63
C ALA A 224 19.91 1.93 17.76
N ASP A 225 20.32 3.14 17.35
CA ASP A 225 19.55 3.99 16.44
C ASP A 225 19.46 3.39 15.03
N GLN A 226 20.57 2.79 14.55
CA GLN A 226 20.61 2.04 13.27
C GLN A 226 19.74 0.78 13.30
N ASP A 227 19.64 0.11 14.45
CA ASP A 227 18.72 -1.02 14.69
C ASP A 227 17.24 -0.60 14.82
N ALA A 228 16.95 0.70 14.72
CA ALA A 228 15.62 1.28 14.93
C ALA A 228 15.04 1.04 16.33
N ASP A 229 15.89 1.04 17.37
CA ASP A 229 15.51 1.08 18.79
C ASP A 229 15.79 2.48 19.39
N PRO A 230 14.94 3.48 19.09
CA PRO A 230 15.15 4.87 19.50
C PRO A 230 15.10 5.05 21.02
N ASP A 231 14.32 4.23 21.74
CA ASP A 231 14.21 4.31 23.19
C ASP A 231 15.52 3.91 23.87
N ARG A 232 16.17 2.85 23.36
CA ARG A 232 17.49 2.41 23.84
C ARG A 232 18.59 3.36 23.40
N ALA A 233 18.58 3.80 22.15
CA ALA A 233 19.53 4.80 21.64
C ALA A 233 19.52 6.06 22.52
N ALA A 234 18.34 6.59 22.81
CA ALA A 234 18.16 7.74 23.70
C ALA A 234 18.66 7.48 25.12
N ALA A 235 18.38 6.31 25.71
CA ALA A 235 18.84 5.97 27.05
C ALA A 235 20.37 5.92 27.15
N LEU A 236 21.03 5.26 26.20
CA LEU A 236 22.49 5.16 26.12
C LEU A 236 23.13 6.53 25.88
N ALA A 237 22.56 7.35 25.00
CA ALA A 237 23.05 8.68 24.67
C ALA A 237 22.89 9.67 25.85
N LEU A 238 21.78 9.61 26.59
CA LEU A 238 21.61 10.37 27.83
C LEU A 238 22.64 9.96 28.90
N GLU A 239 22.97 8.66 29.00
CA GLU A 239 23.99 8.18 29.94
C GLU A 239 25.40 8.64 29.53
N ALA A 240 25.72 8.65 28.23
CA ALA A 240 26.99 9.12 27.71
C ALA A 240 27.24 10.60 28.05
N GLY A 241 26.21 11.44 27.87
CA GLY A 241 26.29 12.88 28.09
C GLY A 241 27.23 13.61 27.12
N GLY A 242 27.33 14.94 27.27
CA GLY A 242 27.99 15.82 26.29
C GLY A 242 27.07 16.21 25.14
N SER A 243 27.41 17.30 24.43
CA SER A 243 26.50 17.89 23.44
C SER A 243 26.17 16.96 22.27
N ASP A 244 27.13 16.14 21.82
CA ASP A 244 26.95 15.16 20.75
C ASP A 244 25.98 14.04 21.13
N ALA A 245 26.14 13.47 22.33
CA ALA A 245 25.23 12.45 22.82
C ALA A 245 23.86 13.01 23.21
N LEU A 246 23.79 14.21 23.78
CA LEU A 246 22.52 14.86 24.08
C LEU A 246 21.74 15.23 22.81
N ALA A 247 22.43 15.62 21.72
CA ALA A 247 21.81 15.83 20.42
C ALA A 247 21.25 14.52 19.84
N LEU A 248 22.01 13.42 19.89
CA LEU A 248 21.52 12.09 19.49
C LEU A 248 20.33 11.65 20.35
N ALA A 249 20.40 11.85 21.67
CA ALA A 249 19.30 11.53 22.57
C ALA A 249 18.03 12.33 22.24
N LEU A 250 18.16 13.63 22.00
CA LEU A 250 17.04 14.49 21.59
C LEU A 250 16.42 13.94 20.30
N ASP A 251 17.24 13.63 19.30
CA ASP A 251 16.76 13.13 18.01
C ASP A 251 16.06 11.78 18.16
N SER A 252 16.68 10.81 18.84
CA SER A 252 16.06 9.50 19.11
C SER A 252 14.78 9.61 19.96
N LEU A 253 14.65 10.60 20.87
CA LEU A 253 13.41 10.80 21.65
C LEU A 253 12.29 11.44 20.82
N LEU A 254 12.63 12.40 19.94
CA LEU A 254 11.70 12.96 18.96
C LEU A 254 11.24 11.88 17.96
N LEU A 255 12.14 10.98 17.60
CA LEU A 255 11.88 9.79 16.80
C LEU A 255 10.98 8.79 17.55
N ALA A 256 11.22 8.54 18.84
CA ALA A 256 10.36 7.68 19.65
C ALA A 256 8.94 8.28 19.87
N GLY A 257 8.80 9.60 19.74
CA GLY A 257 7.58 10.34 20.10
C GLY A 257 7.47 10.66 21.60
N ASP A 258 8.55 10.48 22.38
CA ASP A 258 8.59 10.80 23.81
C ASP A 258 8.99 12.27 24.02
N LEU A 259 8.02 13.16 23.78
CA LEU A 259 8.23 14.60 23.83
C LEU A 259 8.60 15.12 25.22
N ASP A 260 8.19 14.44 26.28
CA ASP A 260 8.53 14.81 27.66
C ASP A 260 10.01 14.56 27.94
N ARG A 261 10.53 13.38 27.56
CA ARG A 261 11.97 13.10 27.65
C ARG A 261 12.75 13.96 26.66
N ALA A 262 12.25 14.19 25.45
CA ALA A 262 12.88 15.05 24.45
C ALA A 262 13.04 16.48 25.00
N SER A 263 12.02 17.05 25.66
CA SER A 263 12.10 18.36 26.33
C SER A 263 13.22 18.41 27.37
N ARG A 264 13.37 17.36 28.19
CA ARG A 264 14.47 17.26 29.17
C ARG A 264 15.84 17.15 28.49
N ALA A 265 15.95 16.36 27.42
CA ALA A 265 17.18 16.21 26.64
C ALA A 265 17.58 17.53 25.98
N ALA A 266 16.62 18.24 25.36
CA ALA A 266 16.83 19.56 24.77
C ALA A 266 17.25 20.60 25.81
N THR A 267 16.66 20.58 27.01
CA THR A 267 17.07 21.46 28.11
C THR A 267 18.51 21.18 28.56
N ALA A 268 18.87 19.90 28.69
CA ALA A 268 20.23 19.50 29.03
C ALA A 268 21.22 19.90 27.92
N LEU A 269 20.84 19.74 26.65
CA LEU A 269 21.63 20.17 25.51
C LEU A 269 21.79 21.69 25.49
N ALA A 270 20.74 22.45 25.75
CA ALA A 270 20.77 23.92 25.82
C ALA A 270 21.74 24.46 26.89
N ALA A 271 21.94 23.69 27.97
CA ALA A 271 22.91 24.03 29.02
C ALA A 271 24.37 23.88 28.56
N THR A 272 24.66 23.03 27.57
CA THR A 272 26.01 22.83 27.01
C THR A 272 26.20 23.49 25.65
N ASP A 273 25.11 23.71 24.91
CA ASP A 273 25.03 24.36 23.61
C ASP A 273 23.83 25.32 23.57
N PRO A 274 24.04 26.63 23.80
CA PRO A 274 22.97 27.63 23.83
C PRO A 274 22.13 27.72 22.55
N THR A 275 22.61 27.19 21.41
CA THR A 275 21.85 27.18 20.16
C THR A 275 20.63 26.26 20.22
N ALA A 276 20.60 25.31 21.15
CA ALA A 276 19.45 24.42 21.38
C ALA A 276 18.35 25.03 22.28
N ALA A 277 18.58 26.21 22.87
CA ALA A 277 17.60 26.84 23.76
C ALA A 277 16.20 27.06 23.12
N PRO A 278 16.07 27.54 21.87
CA PRO A 278 14.76 27.68 21.23
C PRO A 278 14.01 26.35 21.07
N VAL A 279 14.74 25.25 20.87
CA VAL A 279 14.15 23.90 20.77
C VAL A 279 13.65 23.44 22.13
N ALA A 280 14.45 23.65 23.18
CA ALA A 280 14.07 23.33 24.55
C ALA A 280 12.82 24.11 24.99
N ASP A 281 12.78 25.42 24.73
CA ASP A 281 11.65 26.29 25.06
C ASP A 281 10.37 25.85 24.33
N ALA A 282 10.48 25.51 23.02
CA ALA A 282 9.36 25.02 22.23
C ALA A 282 8.82 23.68 22.75
N LEU A 283 9.70 22.73 23.08
CA LEU A 283 9.30 21.43 23.63
C LEU A 283 8.68 21.54 25.03
N ALA A 284 9.24 22.40 25.89
CA ALA A 284 8.69 22.67 27.22
C ALA A 284 7.30 23.31 27.14
N SER A 285 7.14 24.36 26.31
CA SER A 285 5.83 24.99 26.05
C SER A 285 4.81 23.98 25.52
N HIS A 286 5.22 23.11 24.59
CA HIS A 286 4.36 22.10 24.00
C HIS A 286 3.90 21.04 25.00
N ALA A 287 4.79 20.61 25.91
CA ALA A 287 4.46 19.62 26.93
C ALA A 287 3.34 20.10 27.87
N GLU A 288 3.23 21.41 28.09
CA GLU A 288 2.17 22.04 28.90
C GLU A 288 0.83 22.21 28.15
N GLN A 289 0.82 22.08 26.81
CA GLN A 289 -0.40 22.23 26.04
C GLN A 289 -1.36 21.05 26.28
N PRO A 290 -2.66 21.31 26.53
CA PRO A 290 -3.63 20.24 26.66
C PRO A 290 -3.89 19.58 25.30
N TRP A 291 -4.24 18.29 25.34
CA TRP A 291 -4.78 17.59 24.19
C TRP A 291 -6.18 18.09 23.87
N ASN A 292 -6.44 18.39 22.60
CA ASN A 292 -7.76 18.54 22.02
C ASN A 292 -8.21 17.18 21.47
N GLU A 293 -9.37 16.69 21.89
CA GLU A 293 -9.86 15.34 21.57
C GLU A 293 -11.16 15.44 20.75
N PRO A 294 -11.09 15.83 19.46
CA PRO A 294 -12.27 16.03 18.64
C PRO A 294 -13.05 14.73 18.43
N THR A 295 -14.38 14.84 18.51
CA THR A 295 -15.30 13.77 18.16
C THR A 295 -15.43 13.62 16.64
N ALA A 296 -16.03 12.51 16.18
CA ALA A 296 -16.40 12.36 14.78
C ALA A 296 -17.34 13.48 14.27
N GLY A 297 -18.19 14.02 15.15
CA GLY A 297 -19.03 15.18 14.84
C GLY A 297 -18.22 16.46 14.64
N ASP A 298 -17.20 16.69 15.46
CA ASP A 298 -16.30 17.84 15.32
C ASP A 298 -15.50 17.78 14.02
N LEU A 299 -15.03 16.58 13.64
CA LEU A 299 -14.42 16.34 12.33
C LEU A 299 -15.36 16.73 11.19
N LEU A 300 -16.61 16.23 11.19
CA LEU A 300 -17.59 16.60 10.17
C LEU A 300 -17.87 18.12 10.15
N ALA A 301 -17.92 18.78 11.31
CA ALA A 301 -18.12 20.22 11.40
C ALA A 301 -16.91 21.04 10.86
N ALA A 302 -15.71 20.48 10.93
CA ALA A 302 -14.46 21.10 10.46
C ALA A 302 -14.12 20.78 9.00
N THR A 303 -14.92 19.96 8.33
CA THR A 303 -14.66 19.51 6.95
C THR A 303 -14.67 20.68 5.97
N THR A 304 -13.58 20.92 5.23
CA THR A 304 -13.49 21.92 4.16
C THR A 304 -13.96 21.38 2.81
N SER A 305 -13.78 20.08 2.60
CA SER A 305 -14.18 19.36 1.39
C SER A 305 -14.60 17.93 1.75
N LEU A 306 -15.63 17.43 1.08
CA LEU A 306 -16.14 16.08 1.26
C LEU A 306 -16.60 15.57 -0.11
N ASP A 307 -15.69 14.93 -0.85
CA ASP A 307 -15.92 14.58 -2.25
C ASP A 307 -16.78 13.32 -2.40
N GLU A 308 -16.77 12.45 -1.39
CA GLU A 308 -17.44 11.15 -1.39
C GLU A 308 -18.24 10.94 -0.08
N PRO A 309 -19.27 11.75 0.22
CA PRO A 309 -19.93 11.78 1.53
C PRO A 309 -20.52 10.45 1.99
N LEU A 310 -20.97 9.62 1.05
CA LEU A 310 -21.53 8.29 1.35
C LEU A 310 -20.50 7.27 1.82
N LEU A 311 -19.22 7.58 1.66
CA LEU A 311 -18.13 6.74 2.17
C LEU A 311 -17.72 7.11 3.60
N PHE A 312 -18.28 8.18 4.15
CA PHE A 312 -18.05 8.59 5.52
C PHE A 312 -19.27 8.26 6.36
N ARG A 313 -19.05 7.66 7.53
CA ARG A 313 -20.13 7.39 8.48
C ARG A 313 -19.67 7.59 9.91
N VAL A 314 -20.41 8.39 10.66
CA VAL A 314 -20.26 8.40 12.12
C VAL A 314 -20.86 7.11 12.68
N GLU A 315 -20.03 6.30 13.33
CA GLU A 315 -20.46 5.12 14.08
C GLU A 315 -20.46 5.45 15.58
N PRO A 316 -21.64 5.59 16.22
CA PRO A 316 -21.72 5.93 17.63
C PRO A 316 -20.88 4.99 18.51
N GLY A 317 -19.97 5.57 19.29
CA GLY A 317 -19.06 4.83 20.18
C GLY A 317 -17.90 4.10 19.49
N ARG A 318 -17.82 4.10 18.15
CA ARG A 318 -16.69 3.50 17.41
C ARG A 318 -15.81 4.52 16.71
N GLY A 319 -16.37 5.64 16.23
CA GLY A 319 -15.59 6.70 15.57
C GLY A 319 -16.13 7.07 14.19
N LEU A 320 -15.26 7.55 13.30
CA LEU A 320 -15.57 7.90 11.92
C LEU A 320 -15.13 6.75 11.00
N ARG A 321 -16.10 6.03 10.43
CA ARG A 321 -15.83 5.06 9.38
C ARG A 321 -15.51 5.78 8.07
N LEU A 322 -14.44 5.33 7.43
CA LEU A 322 -14.04 5.72 6.09
C LEU A 322 -14.01 4.47 5.22
N ASP A 323 -14.91 4.42 4.26
CA ASP A 323 -14.83 3.52 3.14
C ASP A 323 -14.08 4.23 1.99
N THR A 324 -13.36 3.53 1.14
CA THR A 324 -12.70 4.14 -0.03
C THR A 324 -12.85 3.24 -1.24
N LEU A 325 -13.23 3.84 -2.36
CA LEU A 325 -13.49 3.15 -3.61
C LEU A 325 -12.44 3.41 -4.67
N ARG A 326 -11.94 4.64 -4.78
CA ARG A 326 -11.15 5.02 -5.95
C ARG A 326 -10.21 6.19 -5.74
N GLY A 327 -9.08 6.12 -6.44
CA GLY A 327 -8.26 7.27 -6.78
C GLY A 327 -7.15 7.55 -5.78
N ASN A 328 -6.29 8.47 -6.16
CA ASN A 328 -5.26 9.04 -5.29
C ASN A 328 -5.64 10.49 -4.94
N ARG A 329 -6.91 10.72 -4.57
CA ARG A 329 -7.45 12.05 -4.26
C ARG A 329 -7.90 12.14 -2.79
N PRO A 330 -7.85 13.33 -2.18
CA PRO A 330 -8.49 13.57 -0.89
C PRO A 330 -9.99 13.28 -0.98
N ALA A 331 -10.48 12.39 -0.14
CA ALA A 331 -11.92 12.11 0.04
C ALA A 331 -12.55 13.12 1.01
N ALA A 332 -11.79 13.57 2.01
CA ALA A 332 -12.15 14.67 2.89
C ALA A 332 -10.93 15.51 3.27
N GLY A 333 -11.15 16.82 3.46
CA GLY A 333 -10.18 17.75 4.04
C GLY A 333 -10.76 18.43 5.28
N PHE A 334 -9.92 18.72 6.27
CA PHE A 334 -10.27 19.41 7.51
C PHE A 334 -9.27 20.51 7.79
N ALA A 335 -9.74 21.72 8.06
CA ALA A 335 -8.85 22.84 8.39
C ALA A 335 -8.30 22.71 9.81
N LEU A 336 -6.99 22.88 9.96
CA LEU A 336 -6.28 22.91 11.23
C LEU A 336 -5.71 24.32 11.46
N GLU A 337 -6.04 24.90 12.59
CA GLU A 337 -5.40 26.10 13.10
C GLU A 337 -4.30 25.69 14.06
N ARG A 338 -3.08 26.10 13.74
CA ARG A 338 -1.92 25.90 14.60
C ARG A 338 -2.01 26.84 15.81
N THR A 339 -1.88 26.28 17.00
CA THR A 339 -1.89 27.01 18.28
C THR A 339 -0.53 27.03 18.97
N ASP A 340 0.44 26.27 18.47
CA ASP A 340 1.77 26.14 19.05
C ASP A 340 2.85 25.90 17.96
N ALA A 341 4.13 25.99 18.33
CA ALA A 341 5.25 25.76 17.41
C ALA A 341 5.34 24.29 16.96
N ILE A 342 4.99 23.34 17.84
CA ILE A 342 4.98 21.91 17.56
C ILE A 342 3.53 21.47 17.39
N VAL A 343 3.27 20.63 16.38
CA VAL A 343 1.94 20.05 16.14
C VAL A 343 2.04 18.54 16.29
N GLU A 344 1.18 17.96 17.12
CA GLU A 344 1.07 16.53 17.30
C GLU A 344 -0.35 16.06 16.95
N LEU A 345 -0.40 15.01 16.14
CA LEU A 345 -1.60 14.28 15.75
C LEU A 345 -1.46 12.84 16.23
N ALA A 346 -2.34 12.39 17.12
CA ALA A 346 -2.45 11.00 17.49
C ALA A 346 -3.86 10.49 17.15
N LEU A 347 -3.97 9.29 16.58
CA LEU A 347 -5.27 8.67 16.28
C LEU A 347 -5.19 7.14 16.28
N GLY A 348 -6.33 6.51 16.55
CA GLY A 348 -6.55 5.08 16.36
C GLY A 348 -7.15 4.79 14.98
N ILE A 349 -6.72 3.67 14.38
CA ILE A 349 -7.26 3.15 13.12
C ILE A 349 -7.56 1.67 13.28
N ASP A 350 -8.83 1.32 13.10
CA ASP A 350 -9.28 -0.06 12.92
C ASP A 350 -9.40 -0.34 11.42
N VAL A 351 -8.55 -1.22 10.87
CA VAL A 351 -8.62 -1.64 9.48
C VAL A 351 -9.48 -2.90 9.37
N GLU A 352 -10.74 -2.73 8.98
CA GLU A 352 -11.73 -3.83 8.92
C GLU A 352 -11.61 -4.63 7.62
N ARG A 353 -11.39 -3.96 6.49
CA ARG A 353 -11.33 -4.60 5.18
C ARG A 353 -10.38 -3.85 4.27
N THR A 354 -9.60 -4.59 3.51
CA THR A 354 -8.73 -4.06 2.45
C THR A 354 -8.70 -5.05 1.30
N GLU A 355 -9.02 -4.62 0.10
CA GLU A 355 -8.87 -5.39 -1.13
C GLU A 355 -7.51 -5.13 -1.77
N TRP A 356 -7.11 -6.01 -2.69
CA TRP A 356 -5.87 -5.84 -3.43
C TRP A 356 -5.78 -4.46 -4.07
N ALA A 357 -4.63 -3.80 -4.01
CA ALA A 357 -4.37 -2.47 -4.54
C ALA A 357 -5.30 -1.35 -4.01
N SER A 358 -6.01 -1.57 -2.91
CA SER A 358 -6.75 -0.54 -2.17
C SER A 358 -5.94 0.02 -1.02
N GLY A 359 -6.35 1.18 -0.52
CA GLY A 359 -5.79 1.74 0.69
C GLY A 359 -6.36 3.11 1.03
N GLN A 360 -5.88 3.63 2.13
CA GLN A 360 -6.24 4.93 2.67
C GLN A 360 -4.98 5.67 3.11
N ARG A 361 -5.02 6.99 3.02
CA ARG A 361 -3.97 7.89 3.47
C ARG A 361 -4.55 8.89 4.44
N ILE A 362 -3.84 9.12 5.52
CA ILE A 362 -4.08 10.21 6.44
C ILE A 362 -2.91 11.16 6.27
N GLU A 363 -3.17 12.38 5.84
CA GLU A 363 -2.14 13.31 5.41
C GLU A 363 -2.29 14.63 6.18
N ILE A 364 -1.18 15.21 6.61
CA ILE A 364 -1.12 16.61 7.03
C ILE A 364 -0.50 17.37 5.86
N ALA A 365 -1.23 18.35 5.33
CA ALA A 365 -0.78 19.20 4.24
C ALA A 365 -0.75 20.67 4.67
N ASP A 366 0.14 21.44 4.05
CA ASP A 366 0.22 22.88 4.26
C ASP A 366 -0.87 23.65 3.49
N SER A 367 -0.81 24.98 3.56
CA SER A 367 -1.76 25.87 2.89
C SER A 367 -1.71 25.84 1.36
N SER A 368 -0.64 25.30 0.76
CA SER A 368 -0.52 25.07 -0.68
C SER A 368 -1.10 23.72 -1.11
N GLY A 369 -1.48 22.87 -0.15
CA GLY A 369 -1.89 21.48 -0.38
C GLY A 369 -0.72 20.52 -0.52
N GLN A 370 0.52 20.95 -0.27
CA GLN A 370 1.67 20.05 -0.24
C GLN A 370 1.61 19.18 1.01
N VAL A 371 1.64 17.86 0.82
CA VAL A 371 1.67 16.89 1.92
C VAL A 371 3.01 16.97 2.65
N ILE A 372 2.96 17.33 3.94
CA ILE A 372 4.10 17.40 4.87
C ILE A 372 4.41 16.01 5.42
N ALA A 373 3.37 15.32 5.89
CA ALA A 373 3.46 13.99 6.46
C ALA A 373 2.23 13.18 6.06
N SER A 374 2.41 11.89 5.80
CA SER A 374 1.30 10.98 5.58
C SER A 374 1.52 9.59 6.11
N VAL A 375 0.42 8.97 6.54
CA VAL A 375 0.33 7.56 6.89
C VAL A 375 -0.51 6.90 5.84
N GLN A 376 0.07 5.97 5.09
CA GLN A 376 -0.59 5.22 4.04
C GLN A 376 -0.79 3.78 4.50
N LEU A 377 -2.06 3.36 4.60
CA LEU A 377 -2.46 1.97 4.78
C LEU A 377 -2.87 1.46 3.41
N SER A 378 -2.26 0.40 2.90
CA SER A 378 -2.65 -0.19 1.62
C SER A 378 -2.56 -1.69 1.68
N ALA A 379 -3.32 -2.39 0.86
CA ALA A 379 -3.16 -3.81 0.65
C ALA A 379 -2.50 -4.05 -0.71
N GLN A 380 -1.42 -4.82 -0.69
CA GLN A 380 -0.58 -5.14 -1.84
C GLN A 380 -0.23 -6.63 -1.78
N GLY A 381 0.20 -7.23 -2.88
CA GLY A 381 0.67 -8.61 -2.87
C GLY A 381 0.40 -9.33 -4.20
N GLY A 382 0.80 -10.59 -4.25
CA GLY A 382 0.66 -11.52 -5.38
C GLY A 382 0.81 -12.98 -4.90
N GLY A 383 0.61 -13.95 -5.80
CA GLY A 383 1.15 -15.31 -5.59
C GLY A 383 0.62 -16.10 -4.38
N GLY A 384 -0.68 -16.05 -4.09
CA GLY A 384 -1.26 -16.64 -2.89
C GLY A 384 -1.49 -15.65 -1.75
N LEU A 385 -0.85 -14.47 -1.79
CA LEU A 385 -0.62 -13.66 -0.61
C LEU A 385 -1.02 -12.20 -0.83
N LEU A 386 -1.75 -11.63 0.13
CA LEU A 386 -2.03 -10.20 0.17
C LEU A 386 -1.58 -9.68 1.54
N GLU A 387 -0.69 -8.70 1.51
CA GLU A 387 -0.13 -8.05 2.67
C GLU A 387 -0.81 -6.70 2.89
N ARG A 388 -1.08 -6.40 4.16
CA ARG A 388 -1.45 -5.05 4.58
C ARG A 388 -0.17 -4.28 4.90
N ARG A 389 0.11 -3.29 4.08
CA ARG A 389 1.22 -2.37 4.21
C ARG A 389 0.79 -1.13 4.96
N ILE A 390 1.60 -0.70 5.92
CA ILE A 390 1.43 0.59 6.58
C ILE A 390 2.73 1.36 6.47
N SER A 391 2.71 2.45 5.71
CA SER A 391 3.87 3.30 5.44
C SER A 391 3.70 4.70 6.01
N CYS A 392 4.78 5.23 6.57
CA CYS A 392 4.92 6.64 6.86
C CYS A 392 5.70 7.31 5.71
N LYS A 393 5.28 8.51 5.31
CA LYS A 393 5.94 9.31 4.28
C LYS A 393 6.04 10.76 4.74
N LEU A 394 7.20 11.38 4.52
CA LEU A 394 7.44 12.81 4.77
C LEU A 394 7.71 13.54 3.43
N SER A 395 7.55 14.87 3.41
CA SER A 395 7.54 15.72 2.21
C SER A 395 8.81 15.69 1.36
N ASP A 396 9.95 15.32 1.92
CA ASP A 396 11.25 15.21 1.26
C ASP A 396 11.47 13.87 0.54
N GLY A 397 10.46 12.98 0.53
CA GLY A 397 10.54 11.68 -0.12
C GLY A 397 11.18 10.59 0.73
N LEU A 398 11.52 10.86 2.00
CA LEU A 398 11.85 9.80 2.96
C LEU A 398 10.58 8.96 3.23
N ILE A 399 10.49 7.85 2.50
CA ILE A 399 9.51 6.79 2.73
C ILE A 399 10.20 5.71 3.54
N ARG A 400 10.01 5.71 4.86
CA ARG A 400 10.33 4.51 5.67
C ARG A 400 9.11 3.58 5.67
N ARG A 401 9.38 2.33 5.30
CA ARG A 401 8.36 1.40 4.83
C ARG A 401 8.44 0.12 5.64
N HIS A 402 7.50 -0.05 6.54
CA HIS A 402 7.29 -1.34 7.17
C HIS A 402 6.25 -2.12 6.39
N THR A 403 6.61 -3.35 6.04
CA THR A 403 5.72 -4.28 5.36
C THR A 403 5.44 -5.40 6.33
N ARG A 404 4.23 -5.42 6.91
CA ARG A 404 3.82 -6.55 7.74
C ARG A 404 3.14 -7.57 6.85
N ARG A 405 3.73 -8.75 6.76
CA ARG A 405 3.10 -9.91 6.14
C ARG A 405 1.85 -10.26 6.93
N VAL A 406 0.68 -10.06 6.34
CA VAL A 406 -0.57 -10.61 6.85
C VAL A 406 -0.80 -11.87 6.03
N LEU A 407 -0.59 -13.03 6.65
CA LEU A 407 -0.63 -14.33 5.95
C LEU A 407 -2.02 -14.72 5.47
N ASP A 408 -3.03 -13.99 5.93
CA ASP A 408 -4.42 -14.22 5.59
C ASP A 408 -5.07 -12.84 5.45
N VAL A 409 -5.78 -12.57 4.36
CA VAL A 409 -6.72 -11.42 4.26
C VAL A 409 -7.95 -11.68 5.10
N SER A 410 -7.78 -12.46 6.17
CA SER A 410 -8.76 -12.71 7.19
C SER A 410 -9.37 -11.36 7.54
N THR A 411 -10.69 -11.37 7.47
CA THR A 411 -11.63 -10.33 7.89
C THR A 411 -11.42 -9.85 9.34
N GLU A 412 -10.36 -10.30 10.02
CA GLU A 412 -9.94 -9.84 11.33
C GLU A 412 -9.50 -8.37 11.27
N PRO A 413 -10.24 -7.48 11.96
CA PRO A 413 -9.87 -6.09 12.06
C PRO A 413 -8.50 -5.97 12.72
N THR A 414 -7.58 -5.20 12.12
CA THR A 414 -6.33 -4.85 12.79
C THR A 414 -6.42 -3.46 13.38
N ARG A 415 -5.95 -3.30 14.60
CA ARG A 415 -5.93 -2.02 15.31
C ARG A 415 -4.55 -1.41 15.29
N HIS A 416 -4.48 -0.14 14.94
CA HIS A 416 -3.25 0.62 14.89
C HIS A 416 -3.39 1.93 15.65
N ARG A 417 -2.30 2.39 16.25
CA ARG A 417 -2.16 3.76 16.73
C ARG A 417 -1.17 4.47 15.82
N VAL A 418 -1.55 5.64 15.36
CA VAL A 418 -0.75 6.52 14.53
C VAL A 418 -0.40 7.76 15.35
N SER A 419 0.85 8.18 15.29
CA SER A 419 1.31 9.46 15.82
C SER A 419 2.12 10.19 14.75
N ILE A 420 1.80 11.46 14.50
CA ILE A 420 2.58 12.36 13.65
C ILE A 420 2.97 13.56 14.50
N VAL A 421 4.26 13.84 14.58
CA VAL A 421 4.82 14.99 15.28
C VAL A 421 5.52 15.86 14.26
N LEU A 422 5.10 17.12 14.17
CA LEU A 422 5.75 18.15 13.37
C LEU A 422 6.43 19.13 14.32
N ALA A 423 7.76 19.14 14.36
CA ALA A 423 8.57 19.98 15.24
C ALA A 423 9.51 20.90 14.44
N PRO A 424 9.00 21.96 13.78
CA PRO A 424 9.80 22.87 12.96
C PRO A 424 10.92 23.55 13.73
N ALA A 425 10.74 23.81 15.03
CA ALA A 425 11.78 24.38 15.89
C ALA A 425 13.00 23.44 15.99
N ALA A 426 12.77 22.13 16.06
CA ALA A 426 13.80 21.11 16.00
C ALA A 426 14.24 20.78 14.57
N GLY A 427 13.55 21.34 13.56
CA GLY A 427 13.79 21.05 12.15
C GLY A 427 13.40 19.63 11.74
N THR A 428 12.49 18.97 12.46
CA THR A 428 12.17 17.54 12.25
C THR A 428 10.67 17.27 12.17
N ALA A 429 10.32 16.22 11.43
CA ALA A 429 9.00 15.60 11.43
C ALA A 429 9.15 14.11 11.71
N THR A 430 8.29 13.56 12.56
CA THR A 430 8.22 12.13 12.88
C THR A 430 6.84 11.59 12.55
N CYS A 431 6.79 10.40 11.98
CA CYS A 431 5.57 9.63 11.81
C CYS A 431 5.80 8.23 12.36
N ARG A 432 4.96 7.82 13.31
CA ARG A 432 5.03 6.55 14.03
C ARG A 432 3.72 5.79 13.89
N VAL A 433 3.82 4.49 13.67
CA VAL A 433 2.67 3.58 13.67
C VAL A 433 2.96 2.39 14.58
N ASP A 434 2.11 2.17 15.56
CA ASP A 434 2.13 1.03 16.47
C ASP A 434 0.97 0.07 16.15
N ALA A 435 1.24 -1.23 16.09
CA ALA A 435 0.19 -2.25 16.12
C ALA A 435 -0.29 -2.42 17.55
N LEU A 436 -1.59 -2.36 17.79
CA LEU A 436 -2.15 -2.68 19.10
C LEU A 436 -2.37 -4.19 19.17
N THR A 437 -1.47 -4.90 19.86
CA THR A 437 -1.56 -6.36 20.05
C THR A 437 -1.95 -6.68 21.49
N PRO A 438 -2.41 -7.92 21.79
CA PRO A 438 -2.68 -8.35 23.17
C PRO A 438 -1.48 -8.21 24.11
N ASP A 439 -0.25 -8.33 23.59
CA ASP A 439 0.99 -8.17 24.36
C ASP A 439 1.39 -6.70 24.57
N GLY A 440 0.61 -5.75 24.05
CA GLY A 440 0.90 -4.32 24.04
C GLY A 440 1.16 -3.75 22.64
N PRO A 441 1.43 -2.43 22.55
CA PRO A 441 1.79 -1.77 21.31
C PRO A 441 3.14 -2.31 20.80
N LYS A 442 3.20 -2.67 19.51
CA LYS A 442 4.45 -3.05 18.83
C LYS A 442 4.72 -2.03 17.73
N LEU A 443 5.88 -1.39 17.77
CA LEU A 443 6.30 -0.45 16.74
C LEU A 443 6.31 -1.17 15.38
N LEU A 444 5.49 -0.69 14.44
CA LEU A 444 5.49 -1.18 13.07
C LEU A 444 6.37 -0.29 12.22
N ASN A 445 6.08 1.01 12.18
CA ASN A 445 6.75 1.90 11.27
C ASN A 445 7.14 3.20 11.96
N LEU A 446 8.26 3.74 11.52
CA LEU A 446 8.83 4.97 11.98
C LEU A 446 9.53 5.67 10.82
N ALA A 447 9.08 6.86 10.47
CA ALA A 447 9.76 7.77 9.57
C ALA A 447 10.16 9.03 10.32
N HIS A 448 11.34 9.52 10.03
CA HIS A 448 11.87 10.76 10.56
C HIS A 448 12.68 11.45 9.48
N GLY A 449 12.55 12.76 9.39
CA GLY A 449 13.22 13.55 8.38
C GLY A 449 13.15 15.04 8.67
N PRO A 450 13.93 15.85 7.92
CA PRO A 450 13.92 17.29 8.03
C PRO A 450 12.53 17.88 7.77
N LEU A 451 12.19 18.93 8.52
CA LEU A 451 10.97 19.70 8.37
C LEU A 451 11.32 21.18 8.17
N ALA A 452 10.87 21.75 7.06
CA ALA A 452 10.95 23.19 6.84
C ALA A 452 10.01 23.95 7.79
N ALA A 453 10.22 25.27 7.93
CA ALA A 453 9.29 26.09 8.68
C ALA A 453 7.85 25.91 8.16
N LEU A 454 6.91 25.70 9.07
CA LEU A 454 5.50 25.59 8.73
C LEU A 454 4.89 26.99 8.65
N ASP A 455 4.59 27.44 7.45
CA ASP A 455 3.91 28.70 7.20
C ASP A 455 2.44 28.49 6.84
N GLY A 456 1.56 29.28 7.47
CA GLY A 456 0.14 29.31 7.16
C GLY A 456 -0.71 28.25 7.85
N ALA A 457 -1.92 28.06 7.31
CA ALA A 457 -2.89 27.10 7.80
C ALA A 457 -2.47 25.67 7.42
N LEU A 458 -2.77 24.72 8.30
CA LEU A 458 -2.59 23.29 8.02
C LEU A 458 -3.93 22.68 7.63
N SER A 459 -3.89 21.54 6.95
CA SER A 459 -5.06 20.71 6.71
C SER A 459 -4.77 19.25 7.04
N LEU A 460 -5.73 18.59 7.69
CA LEU A 460 -5.78 17.13 7.77
C LEU A 460 -6.57 16.65 6.55
N GLN A 461 -6.03 15.68 5.80
CA GLN A 461 -6.68 15.11 4.64
C GLN A 461 -6.83 13.60 4.84
N LEU A 462 -8.01 13.09 4.52
CA LEU A 462 -8.27 11.67 4.40
C LEU A 462 -8.40 11.39 2.92
N ALA A 463 -7.45 10.65 2.37
CA ALA A 463 -7.38 10.35 0.95
C ALA A 463 -7.48 8.85 0.69
N SER A 464 -8.02 8.48 -0.46
CA SER A 464 -7.88 7.14 -0.98
C SER A 464 -6.47 6.94 -1.56
N THR A 465 -6.04 5.69 -1.61
CA THR A 465 -4.94 5.29 -2.49
C THR A 465 -5.29 4.03 -3.24
N THR A 466 -5.10 4.08 -4.56
CA THR A 466 -5.19 2.90 -5.41
C THR A 466 -3.93 2.81 -6.27
N TYR A 467 -3.38 1.59 -6.42
CA TYR A 467 -2.22 1.37 -7.29
C TYR A 467 -2.57 1.45 -8.78
N HIS A 468 -3.85 1.28 -9.10
CA HIS A 468 -4.41 1.37 -10.44
C HIS A 468 -5.70 2.19 -10.41
N ASP A 469 -6.17 2.63 -11.57
CA ASP A 469 -7.47 3.30 -11.72
C ASP A 469 -8.67 2.36 -11.47
N THR A 470 -8.39 1.08 -11.20
CA THR A 470 -9.36 0.07 -10.79
C THR A 470 -9.86 0.37 -9.38
N PRO A 471 -11.18 0.40 -9.17
CA PRO A 471 -11.73 0.73 -7.89
C PRO A 471 -11.67 -0.47 -6.95
N TRP A 472 -10.82 -0.37 -5.94
CA TRP A 472 -10.62 -1.40 -4.92
C TRP A 472 -11.06 -0.86 -3.56
N TRP A 473 -11.65 -1.73 -2.74
CA TRP A 473 -12.27 -1.32 -1.49
C TRP A 473 -11.33 -1.39 -0.29
N ALA A 474 -11.25 -0.29 0.46
CA ALA A 474 -10.73 -0.31 1.82
C ALA A 474 -11.73 0.32 2.79
N SER A 475 -11.84 -0.25 3.98
CA SER A 475 -12.69 0.21 5.07
C SER A 475 -11.87 0.32 6.33
N THR A 476 -11.88 1.51 6.92
CA THR A 476 -11.30 1.76 8.24
C THR A 476 -12.26 2.50 9.14
N VAL A 477 -12.01 2.44 10.44
CA VAL A 477 -12.65 3.30 11.44
C VAL A 477 -11.58 4.10 12.14
N LEU A 478 -11.70 5.42 12.07
CA LEU A 478 -10.84 6.37 12.77
C LEU A 478 -11.45 6.70 14.13
N HIS A 479 -10.67 6.58 15.19
CA HIS A 479 -11.11 6.85 16.55
C HIS A 479 -9.99 7.46 17.39
N ASP A 480 -10.30 7.90 18.61
CA ASP A 480 -9.35 8.51 19.54
C ASP A 480 -8.44 9.56 18.88
N LEU A 481 -9.03 10.42 18.04
CA LEU A 481 -8.30 11.51 17.42
C LEU A 481 -7.96 12.53 18.50
N ARG A 482 -6.66 12.83 18.63
CA ARG A 482 -6.12 13.79 19.59
C ARG A 482 -5.16 14.71 18.85
N LEU A 483 -5.29 16.00 19.09
CA LEU A 483 -4.46 17.05 18.53
C LEU A 483 -3.83 17.83 19.66
N ARG A 484 -2.53 18.12 19.58
CA ARG A 484 -1.84 19.04 20.49
C ARG A 484 -1.06 20.06 19.66
N GLY A 485 -1.08 21.32 20.09
CA GLY A 485 -0.51 22.43 19.33
C GLY A 485 -1.25 22.78 18.03
N ALA A 486 -2.40 22.14 17.78
CA ALA A 486 -3.34 22.51 16.74
C ALA A 486 -4.78 22.21 17.18
N ARG A 487 -5.75 22.85 16.54
CA ARG A 487 -7.18 22.57 16.71
C ARG A 487 -7.89 22.55 15.37
N LEU A 488 -8.95 21.74 15.28
CA LEU A 488 -9.88 21.81 14.15
C LEU A 488 -10.56 23.18 14.14
N VAL A 489 -10.69 23.76 12.95
CA VAL A 489 -11.44 25.00 12.73
C VAL A 489 -12.80 24.63 12.14
N PRO A 490 -13.89 24.75 12.92
CA PRO A 490 -15.23 24.55 12.39
C PRO A 490 -15.44 25.44 11.18
N GLN A 491 -15.83 24.84 10.06
CA GLN A 491 -16.12 25.57 8.84
C GLN A 491 -17.61 25.78 8.75
N ARG A 492 -18.00 27.03 8.49
CA ARG A 492 -19.36 27.33 8.05
C ARG A 492 -19.54 26.66 6.69
N ALA A 493 -20.34 25.60 6.65
CA ALA A 493 -20.72 24.97 5.40
C ALA A 493 -21.94 25.70 4.83
N GLU A 494 -21.89 25.99 3.53
CA GLU A 494 -23.02 26.51 2.77
C GLU A 494 -23.30 25.54 1.61
N GLY A 495 -24.57 25.44 1.23
CA GLY A 495 -25.03 24.61 0.12
C GLY A 495 -24.69 23.12 0.27
N LEU A 496 -24.05 22.55 -0.76
CA LEU A 496 -23.81 21.11 -0.92
C LEU A 496 -23.07 20.48 0.27
N LEU A 497 -22.09 21.18 0.85
CA LEU A 497 -21.26 20.62 1.93
C LEU A 497 -22.09 20.37 3.22
N THR A 498 -23.11 21.18 3.48
CA THR A 498 -24.04 20.95 4.61
C THR A 498 -24.83 19.67 4.39
N GLY A 499 -25.29 19.42 3.16
CA GLY A 499 -25.95 18.18 2.79
C GLY A 499 -25.02 16.97 2.88
N HIS A 500 -23.77 17.10 2.39
CA HIS A 500 -22.74 16.05 2.46
C HIS A 500 -22.47 15.63 3.92
N ARG A 501 -22.32 16.61 4.83
CA ARG A 501 -22.09 16.36 6.27
C ARG A 501 -23.29 15.67 6.92
N ALA A 502 -24.51 16.12 6.65
CA ALA A 502 -25.71 15.50 7.20
C ALA A 502 -25.86 14.05 6.71
N LEU A 503 -25.54 13.78 5.44
CA LEU A 503 -25.58 12.43 4.89
C LEU A 503 -24.52 11.53 5.54
N ALA A 504 -23.30 12.02 5.73
CA ALA A 504 -22.24 11.30 6.45
C ALA A 504 -22.55 11.06 7.94
N ALA A 505 -23.35 11.94 8.54
CA ALA A 505 -23.87 11.76 9.90
C ALA A 505 -25.06 10.77 9.98
N GLY A 506 -25.53 10.24 8.84
CA GLY A 506 -26.70 9.36 8.78
C GLY A 506 -28.05 10.10 8.88
N ALA A 507 -28.07 11.43 8.78
CA ALA A 507 -29.25 12.27 8.85
C ALA A 507 -29.80 12.57 7.44
N ALA A 508 -30.30 11.54 6.76
CA ALA A 508 -30.69 11.61 5.35
C ALA A 508 -31.76 12.68 5.05
N GLU A 509 -32.73 12.88 5.93
CA GLU A 509 -33.74 13.95 5.77
C GLU A 509 -33.15 15.36 5.91
N ASP A 510 -32.24 15.56 6.86
CA ASP A 510 -31.53 16.84 7.01
C ASP A 510 -30.64 17.11 5.80
N ALA A 511 -29.99 16.07 5.27
CA ALA A 511 -29.22 16.17 4.04
C ALA A 511 -30.08 16.62 2.87
N ALA A 512 -31.25 15.99 2.68
CA ALA A 512 -32.20 16.38 1.65
C ALA A 512 -32.66 17.85 1.78
N ARG A 513 -32.99 18.29 3.00
CA ARG A 513 -33.33 19.70 3.27
C ARG A 513 -32.18 20.65 2.94
N ALA A 514 -30.96 20.28 3.30
CA ALA A 514 -29.77 21.09 3.03
C ALA A 514 -29.46 21.19 1.53
N TYR A 515 -29.57 20.10 0.77
CA TYR A 515 -29.41 20.13 -0.69
C TYR A 515 -30.51 20.95 -1.37
N ALA A 516 -31.75 20.87 -0.88
CA ALA A 516 -32.86 21.68 -1.39
C ALA A 516 -32.66 23.19 -1.17
N ALA A 517 -31.93 23.55 -0.10
CA ALA A 517 -31.58 24.93 0.22
C ALA A 517 -30.28 25.40 -0.45
N ALA A 518 -29.53 24.50 -1.08
CA ALA A 518 -28.36 24.83 -1.90
C ALA A 518 -28.82 25.43 -3.24
N ASP A 519 -27.86 25.97 -4.02
CA ASP A 519 -28.15 26.43 -5.37
C ASP A 519 -28.79 25.32 -6.21
N ASP A 520 -29.80 25.67 -7.02
CA ASP A 520 -30.61 24.75 -7.85
C ASP A 520 -29.82 24.19 -9.06
N THR A 521 -28.74 23.50 -8.72
CA THR A 521 -27.83 22.83 -9.65
C THR A 521 -28.28 21.39 -9.89
N PRO A 522 -27.97 20.80 -11.05
CA PRO A 522 -28.22 19.37 -11.29
C PRO A 522 -27.59 18.46 -10.22
N GLU A 523 -26.39 18.78 -9.75
CA GLU A 523 -25.70 18.03 -8.69
C GLU A 523 -26.47 18.10 -7.36
N ALA A 524 -26.91 19.29 -6.92
CA ALA A 524 -27.71 19.43 -5.69
C ALA A 524 -29.02 18.64 -5.76
N ARG A 525 -29.74 18.71 -6.89
CA ARG A 525 -30.99 17.95 -7.08
C ARG A 525 -30.74 16.43 -7.06
N GLY A 526 -29.66 15.97 -7.68
CA GLY A 526 -29.27 14.56 -7.66
C GLY A 526 -28.96 14.06 -6.25
N TRP A 527 -28.17 14.81 -5.48
CA TRP A 527 -27.88 14.48 -4.08
C TRP A 527 -29.10 14.57 -3.17
N GLN A 528 -29.98 15.56 -3.39
CA GLN A 528 -31.26 15.67 -2.70
C GLN A 528 -32.12 14.43 -2.91
N ALA A 529 -32.31 14.04 -4.17
CA ALA A 529 -33.13 12.89 -4.52
C ALA A 529 -32.54 11.60 -3.94
N LEU A 530 -31.21 11.44 -3.96
CA LEU A 530 -30.53 10.32 -3.31
C LEU A 530 -30.76 10.30 -1.80
N ALA A 531 -30.62 11.44 -1.11
CA ALA A 531 -30.84 11.54 0.32
C ALA A 531 -32.28 11.20 0.72
N LEU A 532 -33.27 11.68 -0.03
CA LEU A 532 -34.68 11.31 0.15
C LEU A 532 -34.91 9.82 -0.07
N ALA A 533 -34.27 9.23 -1.08
CA ALA A 533 -34.38 7.81 -1.36
C ALA A 533 -33.76 6.95 -0.24
N VAL A 534 -32.62 7.36 0.32
CA VAL A 534 -31.99 6.74 1.51
C VAL A 534 -32.88 6.91 2.76
N ALA A 535 -33.63 8.00 2.86
CA ALA A 535 -34.63 8.20 3.92
C ALA A 535 -35.91 7.37 3.71
N GLY A 536 -36.04 6.63 2.60
CA GLY A 536 -37.19 5.78 2.30
C GLY A 536 -38.37 6.53 1.68
N ASP A 537 -38.17 7.73 1.12
CA ASP A 537 -39.23 8.47 0.42
C ASP A 537 -39.53 7.80 -0.95
N PRO A 538 -40.75 7.29 -1.17
CA PRO A 538 -41.11 6.61 -2.41
C PRO A 538 -41.16 7.55 -3.62
N THR A 539 -41.32 8.87 -3.42
CA THR A 539 -41.34 9.86 -4.50
C THR A 539 -39.93 10.23 -4.99
N ALA A 540 -38.92 9.99 -4.15
CA ALA A 540 -37.52 10.23 -4.47
C ALA A 540 -37.02 9.36 -5.62
N ALA A 541 -37.63 8.19 -5.81
CA ALA A 541 -37.35 7.31 -6.94
C ALA A 541 -37.59 7.98 -8.30
N ALA A 542 -38.68 8.74 -8.44
CA ALA A 542 -38.96 9.46 -9.68
C ALA A 542 -37.99 10.64 -9.84
N ALA A 543 -37.72 11.41 -8.78
CA ALA A 543 -36.82 12.55 -8.83
C ALA A 543 -35.35 12.15 -9.10
N LEU A 544 -34.88 11.05 -8.49
CA LEU A 544 -33.54 10.53 -8.71
C LEU A 544 -33.44 9.94 -10.11
N ARG A 545 -34.48 9.25 -10.59
CA ARG A 545 -34.55 8.82 -11.99
C ARG A 545 -34.47 10.01 -12.92
N ASP A 546 -35.26 11.07 -12.71
CA ASP A 546 -35.27 12.28 -13.54
C ASP A 546 -33.91 13.00 -13.53
N ALA A 547 -33.28 13.11 -12.35
CA ALA A 547 -31.95 13.67 -12.19
C ALA A 547 -30.87 12.85 -12.93
N LEU A 548 -31.06 11.54 -13.03
CA LEU A 548 -30.17 10.64 -13.76
C LEU A 548 -30.55 10.53 -15.25
N SER A 549 -31.82 10.75 -15.60
CA SER A 549 -32.39 10.53 -16.93
C SER A 549 -32.43 11.77 -17.80
N THR A 550 -31.75 12.86 -17.43
CA THR A 550 -31.50 13.98 -18.35
C THR A 550 -30.62 13.49 -19.52
N ARG A 551 -31.24 12.83 -20.50
CA ARG A 551 -30.78 12.31 -21.82
C ARG A 551 -29.44 11.54 -21.94
N ASP A 552 -28.49 11.70 -21.02
CA ASP A 552 -27.10 11.28 -21.20
C ASP A 552 -26.78 9.88 -20.65
N LEU A 553 -27.69 9.23 -19.91
CA LEU A 553 -27.48 7.82 -19.49
C LEU A 553 -27.57 6.83 -20.67
N VAL A 554 -28.37 7.15 -21.69
CA VAL A 554 -28.58 6.30 -22.87
C VAL A 554 -27.66 6.72 -24.01
N ASP A 555 -27.41 8.03 -24.17
CA ASP A 555 -26.45 8.60 -25.14
C ASP A 555 -25.00 8.57 -24.63
N TRP A 556 -24.67 7.62 -23.73
CA TRP A 556 -23.31 7.34 -23.29
C TRP A 556 -22.50 6.76 -24.47
N HIS A 557 -22.01 7.64 -25.35
CA HIS A 557 -21.01 7.31 -26.34
C HIS A 557 -19.63 7.22 -25.67
N ALA A 558 -18.76 6.34 -26.16
CA ALA A 558 -17.39 6.18 -25.66
C ALA A 558 -16.58 7.50 -25.61
N ASP A 559 -16.99 8.50 -26.38
CA ASP A 559 -16.30 9.79 -26.51
C ASP A 559 -16.74 10.86 -25.50
N SER A 560 -17.80 10.64 -24.71
CA SER A 560 -18.26 11.60 -23.69
C SER A 560 -18.02 11.07 -22.28
N PRO A 561 -17.18 11.72 -21.45
CA PRO A 561 -16.95 11.26 -20.09
C PRO A 561 -18.26 11.32 -19.30
N PRO A 562 -18.62 10.27 -18.54
CA PRO A 562 -19.85 10.26 -17.77
C PRO A 562 -19.87 11.42 -16.78
N ASP A 563 -21.08 11.92 -16.53
CA ASP A 563 -21.36 12.90 -15.48
C ASP A 563 -20.75 12.43 -14.15
N PRO A 564 -20.00 13.30 -13.43
CA PRO A 564 -19.38 12.95 -12.15
C PRO A 564 -20.33 12.29 -11.15
N LEU A 565 -21.60 12.70 -11.09
CA LEU A 565 -22.59 12.12 -10.18
C LEU A 565 -22.98 10.68 -10.58
N GLN A 566 -23.23 10.43 -11.86
CA GLN A 566 -23.56 9.08 -12.36
C GLN A 566 -22.43 8.08 -12.08
N ARG A 567 -21.18 8.50 -12.34
CA ARG A 567 -20.00 7.67 -12.04
C ARG A 567 -19.89 7.38 -10.54
N ARG A 568 -20.07 8.40 -9.69
CA ARG A 568 -20.05 8.24 -8.22
C ARG A 568 -21.13 7.27 -7.76
N LEU A 569 -22.36 7.38 -8.27
CA LEU A 569 -23.46 6.50 -7.90
C LEU A 569 -23.22 5.05 -8.32
N ALA A 570 -22.70 4.81 -9.53
CA ALA A 570 -22.32 3.47 -9.98
C ALA A 570 -21.24 2.85 -9.08
N ASP A 571 -20.19 3.61 -8.79
CA ASP A 571 -19.11 3.19 -7.89
C ASP A 571 -19.64 2.87 -6.48
N LEU A 572 -20.50 3.74 -5.94
CA LEU A 572 -21.12 3.57 -4.62
C LEU A 572 -22.05 2.36 -4.56
N ALA A 573 -22.83 2.13 -5.61
CA ALA A 573 -23.78 1.02 -5.66
C ALA A 573 -23.09 -0.34 -5.78
N ARG A 574 -21.90 -0.38 -6.41
CA ARG A 574 -21.02 -1.55 -6.38
C ARG A 574 -20.45 -1.78 -4.99
N ALA A 575 -20.04 -0.72 -4.31
CA ALA A 575 -19.46 -0.78 -2.97
C ALA A 575 -20.44 -1.20 -1.88
N ARG A 576 -21.65 -0.65 -1.94
CA ARG A 576 -22.71 -0.79 -0.93
C ARG A 576 -23.98 -1.30 -1.59
N PRO A 577 -23.95 -2.49 -2.22
CA PRO A 577 -25.12 -3.05 -2.89
C PRO A 577 -26.27 -3.30 -1.92
N GLU A 578 -26.02 -3.39 -0.63
CA GLU A 578 -27.05 -3.49 0.41
C GLU A 578 -27.72 -2.15 0.75
N LEU A 579 -27.00 -1.03 0.64
CA LEU A 579 -27.54 0.31 0.95
C LEU A 579 -28.22 0.91 -0.28
N LEU A 580 -27.53 0.88 -1.41
CA LEU A 580 -27.97 1.55 -2.63
C LEU A 580 -28.52 0.58 -3.66
N GLY A 581 -28.22 -0.71 -3.58
CA GLY A 581 -28.70 -1.68 -4.57
C GLY A 581 -30.23 -1.79 -4.59
N PRO A 582 -30.95 -1.92 -3.46
CA PRO A 582 -32.41 -1.89 -3.44
C PRO A 582 -32.94 -0.54 -3.93
N VAL A 583 -32.40 0.55 -3.38
CA VAL A 583 -32.82 1.92 -3.70
C VAL A 583 -32.67 2.20 -5.19
N LEU A 584 -31.49 1.98 -5.78
CA LEU A 584 -31.23 2.22 -7.19
C LEU A 584 -31.96 1.25 -8.09
N ARG A 585 -32.19 0.00 -7.68
CA ARG A 585 -33.01 -0.95 -8.45
C ARG A 585 -34.46 -0.51 -8.49
N ASP A 586 -35.01 -0.01 -7.38
CA ASP A 586 -36.37 0.49 -7.29
C ASP A 586 -36.52 1.84 -8.04
N VAL A 587 -35.52 2.71 -7.92
CA VAL A 587 -35.43 4.02 -8.60
C VAL A 587 -35.29 3.86 -10.11
N LEU A 588 -34.28 3.14 -10.57
CA LEU A 588 -33.92 3.05 -11.99
C LEU A 588 -34.78 1.99 -12.72
N GLY A 589 -35.38 1.07 -11.96
CA GLY A 589 -35.85 -0.19 -12.53
C GLY A 589 -34.68 -1.14 -12.82
N THR A 590 -35.00 -2.42 -12.96
CA THR A 590 -34.02 -3.48 -13.23
C THR A 590 -33.17 -3.18 -14.48
N ASP A 591 -33.78 -2.60 -15.50
CA ASP A 591 -33.16 -2.40 -16.82
C ASP A 591 -32.08 -1.31 -16.81
N ALA A 592 -32.41 -0.13 -16.28
CA ALA A 592 -31.45 0.96 -16.20
C ALA A 592 -30.37 0.70 -15.14
N TRP A 593 -30.69 -0.06 -14.09
CA TRP A 593 -29.69 -0.57 -13.16
C TRP A 593 -28.69 -1.53 -13.83
N ALA A 594 -29.19 -2.48 -14.64
CA ALA A 594 -28.34 -3.37 -15.40
C ALA A 594 -27.48 -2.61 -16.42
N ALA A 595 -28.05 -1.62 -17.11
CA ALA A 595 -27.34 -0.76 -18.05
C ALA A 595 -26.24 0.07 -17.36
N LEU A 596 -26.50 0.65 -16.19
CA LEU A 596 -25.50 1.40 -15.42
C LEU A 596 -24.31 0.52 -15.04
N ARG A 597 -24.56 -0.70 -14.55
CA ARG A 597 -23.50 -1.66 -14.23
C ARG A 597 -22.71 -2.09 -15.47
N LEU A 598 -23.40 -2.31 -16.58
CA LEU A 598 -22.80 -2.73 -17.83
C LEU A 598 -21.83 -1.69 -18.38
N ARG A 599 -22.25 -0.43 -18.35
CA ARG A 599 -21.44 0.67 -18.87
C ARG A 599 -20.30 1.05 -17.94
N ASP A 600 -20.47 0.92 -16.61
CA ASP A 600 -19.32 0.98 -15.68
C ASP A 600 -18.30 -0.11 -16.01
N ALA A 601 -18.78 -1.31 -16.37
CA ALA A 601 -17.90 -2.35 -16.89
C ALA A 601 -17.22 -1.92 -18.20
N GLU A 602 -17.94 -1.47 -19.24
CA GLU A 602 -17.34 -0.99 -20.50
C GLU A 602 -16.28 0.11 -20.29
N HIS A 603 -16.57 1.13 -19.48
CA HIS A 603 -15.64 2.22 -19.21
C HIS A 603 -14.35 1.78 -18.51
N ARG A 604 -14.44 0.69 -17.73
CA ARG A 604 -13.25 0.03 -17.15
C ARG A 604 -12.50 -0.77 -18.20
N ALA A 605 -13.19 -1.43 -19.14
CA ALA A 605 -12.54 -2.07 -20.29
C ALA A 605 -11.76 -1.03 -21.09
N ASP A 606 -12.38 0.07 -21.52
CA ASP A 606 -11.73 1.07 -22.38
C ASP A 606 -10.46 1.66 -21.78
N ARG A 607 -10.50 2.03 -20.48
CA ARG A 607 -9.30 2.56 -19.80
C ARG A 607 -8.22 1.53 -19.55
N ASN A 608 -8.63 0.28 -19.34
CA ASN A 608 -7.71 -0.81 -19.08
C ASN A 608 -7.39 -1.62 -20.33
N THR A 609 -7.84 -1.29 -21.55
CA THR A 609 -7.51 -2.03 -22.79
C THR A 609 -6.01 -2.00 -23.15
N ARG A 610 -5.20 -1.25 -22.39
CA ARG A 610 -3.73 -1.32 -22.43
C ARG A 610 -3.14 -2.41 -21.52
N ASP A 611 -3.98 -3.11 -20.75
CA ASP A 611 -3.63 -4.14 -19.78
C ASP A 611 -4.66 -5.29 -19.85
N ASP A 612 -4.20 -6.52 -20.09
CA ASP A 612 -5.06 -7.70 -20.25
C ASP A 612 -6.02 -7.91 -19.05
N ASN A 613 -5.69 -7.37 -17.88
CA ASN A 613 -6.52 -7.39 -16.68
C ASN A 613 -7.86 -6.63 -16.80
N GLY A 614 -7.91 -5.59 -17.64
CA GLY A 614 -9.08 -4.77 -17.90
C GLY A 614 -10.21 -5.52 -18.58
N VAL A 615 -9.84 -6.27 -19.61
CA VAL A 615 -10.77 -7.04 -20.45
C VAL A 615 -11.50 -8.08 -19.60
N VAL A 616 -10.83 -8.65 -18.58
CA VAL A 616 -11.44 -9.75 -17.84
C VAL A 616 -12.34 -9.36 -16.67
N ALA A 617 -12.10 -8.23 -16.00
CA ALA A 617 -13.06 -7.71 -15.01
C ALA A 617 -14.42 -7.40 -15.66
N VAL A 618 -14.40 -6.92 -16.90
CA VAL A 618 -15.59 -6.66 -17.72
C VAL A 618 -16.24 -7.96 -18.16
N THR A 619 -15.44 -8.98 -18.48
CA THR A 619 -15.90 -10.30 -18.87
C THR A 619 -16.70 -10.99 -17.76
N SER A 620 -16.23 -10.97 -16.51
CA SER A 620 -16.92 -11.65 -15.39
C SER A 620 -18.21 -10.94 -14.97
N GLU A 621 -18.22 -9.60 -15.00
CA GLU A 621 -19.44 -8.83 -14.72
C GLU A 621 -20.44 -8.97 -15.88
N ALA A 622 -19.99 -8.98 -17.15
CA ALA A 622 -20.84 -9.27 -18.31
C ALA A 622 -21.42 -10.71 -18.27
N LEU A 623 -20.66 -11.69 -17.77
CA LEU A 623 -21.15 -13.05 -17.56
C LEU A 623 -22.28 -13.10 -16.51
N LEU A 624 -22.06 -12.48 -15.34
CA LEU A 624 -23.05 -12.38 -14.26
C LEU A 624 -24.31 -11.61 -14.71
N LEU A 625 -24.12 -10.47 -15.38
CA LEU A 625 -25.23 -9.65 -15.86
C LEU A 625 -25.98 -10.33 -17.01
N GLY A 626 -25.28 -11.05 -17.88
CA GLY A 626 -25.89 -11.79 -19.00
C GLY A 626 -26.76 -12.96 -18.54
N GLU A 627 -26.48 -13.59 -17.40
CA GLU A 627 -27.38 -14.60 -16.80
C GLU A 627 -28.67 -13.96 -16.25
N THR A 628 -28.57 -12.74 -15.74
CA THR A 628 -29.73 -11.95 -15.28
C THR A 628 -30.46 -11.22 -16.40
N ALA A 629 -29.95 -11.26 -17.64
CA ALA A 629 -30.46 -10.46 -18.75
C ALA A 629 -31.80 -10.95 -19.32
N ARG A 630 -32.22 -12.18 -19.01
CA ARG A 630 -33.47 -12.75 -19.53
C ARG A 630 -34.67 -11.95 -19.02
N GLY A 631 -35.44 -11.40 -19.96
CA GLY A 631 -36.67 -10.65 -19.65
C GLY A 631 -36.46 -9.15 -19.51
N LEU A 632 -35.25 -8.64 -19.79
CA LEU A 632 -34.99 -7.20 -19.94
C LEU A 632 -35.43 -6.70 -21.34
N PRO A 633 -35.60 -5.39 -21.55
CA PRO A 633 -35.83 -4.80 -22.87
C PRO A 633 -34.80 -5.27 -23.88
N PHE A 634 -35.24 -5.46 -25.12
CA PHE A 634 -34.45 -6.07 -26.19
C PHE A 634 -33.05 -5.44 -26.36
N ASP A 635 -32.96 -4.11 -26.36
CA ASP A 635 -31.68 -3.41 -26.56
C ASP A 635 -30.72 -3.64 -25.38
N THR A 636 -31.25 -3.75 -24.15
CA THR A 636 -30.47 -4.06 -22.94
C THR A 636 -30.02 -5.51 -22.93
N GLU A 637 -30.91 -6.47 -23.21
CA GLU A 637 -30.55 -7.89 -23.30
C GLU A 637 -29.55 -8.13 -24.44
N ARG A 638 -29.71 -7.45 -25.58
CA ARG A 638 -28.77 -7.48 -26.70
C ARG A 638 -27.40 -6.95 -26.32
N ALA A 639 -27.31 -5.80 -25.65
CA ALA A 639 -26.04 -5.23 -25.21
C ALA A 639 -25.32 -6.14 -24.21
N LEU A 640 -26.05 -6.66 -23.21
CA LEU A 640 -25.53 -7.59 -22.22
C LEU A 640 -25.00 -8.89 -22.84
N ARG A 641 -25.77 -9.48 -23.77
CA ARG A 641 -25.35 -10.68 -24.50
C ARG A 641 -24.20 -10.40 -25.46
N SER A 642 -24.10 -9.21 -26.03
CA SER A 642 -22.98 -8.83 -26.91
C SER A 642 -21.67 -8.76 -26.11
N LEU A 643 -21.72 -8.16 -24.93
CA LEU A 643 -20.57 -8.11 -24.02
C LEU A 643 -20.23 -9.50 -23.47
N ARG A 644 -21.24 -10.31 -23.10
CA ARG A 644 -21.04 -11.70 -22.71
C ARG A 644 -20.44 -12.54 -23.84
N ALA A 645 -20.84 -12.33 -25.10
CA ALA A 645 -20.26 -13.01 -26.25
C ALA A 645 -18.80 -12.61 -26.50
N ALA A 646 -18.47 -11.31 -26.39
CA ALA A 646 -17.10 -10.82 -26.50
C ALA A 646 -16.20 -11.38 -25.38
N ALA A 647 -16.71 -11.35 -24.15
CA ALA A 647 -16.12 -11.96 -22.95
C ALA A 647 -15.85 -13.46 -23.13
N LEU A 648 -16.86 -14.23 -23.54
CA LEU A 648 -16.75 -15.67 -23.78
C LEU A 648 -15.77 -15.99 -24.92
N THR A 649 -15.67 -15.14 -25.93
CA THR A 649 -14.69 -15.28 -27.02
C THR A 649 -13.26 -15.11 -26.49
N HIS A 650 -13.03 -14.08 -25.68
CA HIS A 650 -11.74 -13.81 -25.07
C HIS A 650 -11.30 -14.95 -24.13
N LEU A 651 -12.23 -15.56 -23.40
CA LEU A 651 -11.99 -16.73 -22.54
C LEU A 651 -11.85 -18.07 -23.31
N GLY A 652 -11.86 -18.06 -24.65
CA GLY A 652 -11.79 -19.28 -25.46
C GLY A 652 -13.07 -20.15 -25.45
N ARG A 653 -14.17 -19.68 -24.82
CA ARG A 653 -15.48 -20.35 -24.77
C ARG A 653 -16.32 -20.06 -26.01
N SER A 654 -15.74 -20.33 -27.18
CA SER A 654 -16.30 -20.00 -28.51
C SER A 654 -17.69 -20.61 -28.80
N GLY A 655 -18.06 -21.71 -28.15
CA GLY A 655 -19.38 -22.32 -28.30
C GLY A 655 -20.50 -21.47 -27.69
N GLU A 656 -20.28 -20.94 -26.49
CA GLU A 656 -21.25 -20.11 -25.78
C GLU A 656 -21.29 -18.69 -26.36
N ALA A 657 -20.14 -18.15 -26.77
CA ALA A 657 -20.08 -16.87 -27.48
C ALA A 657 -20.91 -16.91 -28.77
N ARG A 658 -20.81 -18.00 -29.54
CA ARG A 658 -21.61 -18.22 -30.75
C ARG A 658 -23.10 -18.34 -30.44
N ALA A 659 -23.49 -18.91 -29.30
CA ALA A 659 -24.88 -19.01 -28.90
C ALA A 659 -25.48 -17.63 -28.59
N ASP A 660 -24.76 -16.77 -27.88
CA ASP A 660 -25.20 -15.38 -27.62
C ASP A 660 -25.22 -14.55 -28.92
N ALA A 661 -24.21 -14.67 -29.78
CA ALA A 661 -24.19 -14.02 -31.09
C ALA A 661 -25.35 -14.48 -32.00
N ALA A 662 -25.68 -15.78 -31.99
CA ALA A 662 -26.80 -16.32 -32.76
C ALA A 662 -28.16 -15.83 -32.24
N TRP A 663 -28.31 -15.70 -30.91
CA TRP A 663 -29.51 -15.10 -30.31
C TRP A 663 -29.67 -13.63 -30.76
N ILE A 664 -28.59 -12.85 -30.71
CA ILE A 664 -28.59 -11.44 -31.13
C ILE A 664 -29.03 -11.32 -32.59
N ALA A 665 -28.42 -12.09 -33.48
CA ALA A 665 -28.74 -12.10 -34.91
C ALA A 665 -30.20 -12.50 -35.19
N ALA A 666 -30.71 -13.53 -34.47
CA ALA A 666 -32.09 -13.98 -34.62
C ALA A 666 -33.09 -12.91 -34.16
N ALA A 667 -32.80 -12.23 -33.05
CA ALA A 667 -33.68 -11.23 -32.48
C ALA A 667 -33.66 -9.91 -33.28
N GLU A 668 -32.52 -9.52 -33.85
CA GLU A 668 -32.41 -8.42 -34.83
C GLU A 668 -33.20 -8.71 -36.12
N ALA A 669 -33.11 -9.94 -36.65
CA ALA A 669 -33.87 -10.35 -37.83
C ALA A 669 -35.39 -10.30 -37.56
N ALA A 670 -35.83 -10.73 -36.37
CA ALA A 670 -37.22 -10.64 -35.95
C ALA A 670 -37.69 -9.18 -35.78
N ALA A 671 -36.81 -8.29 -35.28
CA ALA A 671 -37.09 -6.86 -35.18
C ALA A 671 -37.28 -6.22 -36.57
N GLY A 672 -36.39 -6.52 -37.52
CA GLY A 672 -36.48 -6.06 -38.91
C GLY A 672 -37.71 -6.59 -39.66
N ALA A 673 -38.23 -7.74 -39.26
CA ALA A 673 -39.46 -8.32 -39.79
C ALA A 673 -40.75 -7.76 -39.16
N GLY A 674 -40.66 -6.77 -38.27
CA GLY A 674 -41.82 -6.13 -37.64
C GLY A 674 -42.51 -7.00 -36.57
N VAL A 675 -41.84 -8.02 -36.05
CA VAL A 675 -42.40 -8.88 -34.99
C VAL A 675 -42.49 -8.07 -33.69
N GLY A 676 -43.67 -8.02 -33.07
CA GLY A 676 -43.89 -7.27 -31.83
C GLY A 676 -43.03 -7.81 -30.65
N PRO A 677 -42.73 -6.98 -29.63
CA PRO A 677 -41.81 -7.34 -28.55
C PRO A 677 -42.19 -8.60 -27.77
N ALA A 678 -43.47 -8.89 -27.60
CA ALA A 678 -43.95 -10.07 -26.87
C ALA A 678 -43.83 -11.40 -27.65
N ARG A 679 -43.56 -11.35 -28.96
CA ARG A 679 -43.33 -12.53 -29.82
C ARG A 679 -41.86 -12.75 -30.16
N ARG A 680 -41.02 -11.72 -29.96
CA ARG A 680 -39.56 -11.83 -29.96
C ARG A 680 -39.12 -12.49 -28.66
#